data_AF-A0A1S1Q2N2-F1
#
_entry.id   AF-A0A1S1Q2N2-F1
#
_cell.length_a   1.000
_cell.length_b   1.000
_cell.length_c   1.000
_cell.angle_alpha   90.00
_cell.angle_beta   90.00
_cell.angle_gamma   90.00
#
_symmetry.space_group_name_H-M   'P 1'
#
loop_
_entity.id
_entity.type
_entity.pdbx_description
1 polymer ?
#
loop_
_entity_poly.entity_id
_entity_poly.type
_entity_poly.pdbx_seq_one_letter_code
_entity_poly.pdbx_strand_id
1 'polypeptide(L)'
;MSPSRRAAADLNQTSVSHDFFQALLQGVPPGAVYALVALGFVLTYKTSGVFNLAFGAQAYVSAAMYFKARVIWEWPTVPSVILAVFVMAPLIGLILERLIFRPLRTAPAVARLVVAAGLAVAIPYLFDILADFTAVAGVTPVGVVPDGANVFYDPFGVYAYSRNELVSMGVALVAMAGLVALFRFSAIGVRMRAVVESPKMTELNGIPADRVSALSWALSSLFAGVAGVLIAPRFNTLAAADFFSLMVVAIAAAAVGRLTSLPKAMAGGLLLGIIIAQLNTFLPRWSDDHAWVSTIQDNLTPSVPFVVLFGVVVLVPSIRRSRETGDPLAGVEPPPPSLGGEVRDPRRALITRLIGFAALGVVAIVVLARGDQLWVFLVTQAVVIGIIFLSITVITGMAGQISLCQGTFAAIGAFTVFQLVDRYNLSVLMAALIGAAVAAVVGAVLSLPIRKLGGIWTAIATLAFAYFFDAVLVKLSWIGGGDSALLQGTAVPRPVIGPWDLADDKYYLVFASVILIVVAMVVLQLRKGTFGRTLVALRGSEVGAESIGISAGRARLVAFAVSAFIAGLGGALLAIQQENVNYGTNFVPFTALFWVVIVVTLGSRTVRGALNAAASFAVFDQLILKGTVFAWILRSPTAIPDFFPISGKWVYVLFGLAAIQFARHPEGLVERPASMPKFITKLVALARPATPAAVPVAVGAGAAGSAPEPDTTPPTGTSAKAAAQPAAPVATAEPAAGDGSPKAAANGGSERPAASSPARTEDAVS
;
A
#
# COMPACT_ATOMS: atom_id res chain seq x y z
N MET A 1 28.68 -57.22 -7.34
CA MET A 1 28.10 -55.87 -7.46
C MET A 1 28.57 -55.30 -8.79
N SER A 2 27.67 -54.84 -9.67
CA SER A 2 28.06 -54.37 -11.02
C SER A 2 28.78 -53.01 -10.97
N PRO A 3 29.68 -52.69 -11.93
CA PRO A 3 30.32 -51.37 -11.99
C PRO A 3 29.32 -50.23 -12.14
N SER A 4 28.17 -50.47 -12.81
CA SER A 4 27.06 -49.52 -12.87
C SER A 4 26.47 -49.14 -11.50
N ARG A 5 26.49 -50.05 -10.52
CA ARG A 5 26.06 -49.75 -9.13
C ARG A 5 27.16 -49.10 -8.29
N ARG A 6 28.43 -49.11 -8.73
CA ARG A 6 29.50 -48.32 -8.11
C ARG A 6 29.45 -46.88 -8.62
N ALA A 7 29.38 -46.66 -9.93
CA ALA A 7 29.20 -45.33 -10.50
C ALA A 7 27.97 -44.60 -9.91
N ALA A 8 26.84 -45.30 -9.72
CA ALA A 8 25.65 -44.74 -9.07
C ALA A 8 25.80 -44.47 -7.55
N ALA A 9 26.78 -45.09 -6.87
CA ALA A 9 27.08 -44.84 -5.46
C ALA A 9 28.15 -43.74 -5.28
N ASP A 10 29.11 -43.64 -6.19
CA ASP A 10 30.15 -42.61 -6.20
C ASP A 10 29.56 -41.23 -6.55
N LEU A 11 28.55 -41.19 -7.43
CA LEU A 11 27.77 -39.97 -7.73
C LEU A 11 27.00 -39.40 -6.53
N ASN A 12 26.79 -40.18 -5.46
CA ASN A 12 26.10 -39.73 -4.24
C ASN A 12 27.06 -39.32 -3.11
N GLN A 13 28.34 -39.08 -3.43
CA GLN A 13 29.40 -38.69 -2.49
C GLN A 13 30.05 -37.34 -2.83
N THR A 14 29.28 -36.36 -3.34
CA THR A 14 29.77 -34.97 -3.31
C THR A 14 29.93 -34.53 -1.85
N SER A 15 31.10 -33.98 -1.53
CA SER A 15 31.41 -33.60 -0.16
C SER A 15 30.60 -32.39 0.28
N VAL A 16 30.21 -32.33 1.56
CA VAL A 16 29.46 -31.18 2.12
C VAL A 16 30.14 -29.83 1.81
N SER A 17 31.46 -29.80 1.69
CA SER A 17 32.23 -28.63 1.25
C SER A 17 32.12 -28.31 -0.26
N HIS A 18 32.04 -29.31 -1.13
CA HIS A 18 31.75 -29.13 -2.56
C HIS A 18 30.39 -28.45 -2.75
N ASP A 19 29.34 -29.01 -2.16
CA ASP A 19 27.97 -28.52 -2.37
C ASP A 19 27.74 -27.17 -1.67
N PHE A 20 28.42 -26.93 -0.54
CA PHE A 20 28.47 -25.60 0.08
C PHE A 20 29.08 -24.55 -0.86
N PHE A 21 30.16 -24.90 -1.56
CA PHE A 21 30.83 -24.01 -2.50
C PHE A 21 30.03 -23.83 -3.79
N GLN A 22 29.39 -24.89 -4.30
CA GLN A 22 28.46 -24.83 -5.43
C GLN A 22 27.27 -23.91 -5.14
N ALA A 23 26.61 -24.07 -3.99
CA ALA A 23 25.52 -23.22 -3.56
C ALA A 23 25.97 -21.76 -3.39
N LEU A 24 27.16 -21.53 -2.81
CA LEU A 24 27.73 -20.20 -2.66
C LEU A 24 27.91 -19.53 -4.04
N LEU A 25 28.50 -20.23 -5.01
CA LEU A 25 28.71 -19.74 -6.37
C LEU A 25 27.37 -19.48 -7.11
N GLN A 26 26.39 -20.38 -6.96
CA GLN A 26 25.04 -20.28 -7.52
C GLN A 26 24.22 -19.12 -6.93
N GLY A 27 24.46 -18.74 -5.67
CA GLY A 27 23.74 -17.66 -4.99
C GLY A 27 24.20 -16.25 -5.35
N VAL A 28 25.43 -16.07 -5.85
CA VAL A 28 25.96 -14.74 -6.19
C VAL A 28 25.22 -14.04 -7.33
N PRO A 29 24.92 -14.68 -8.50
CA PRO A 29 24.21 -14.01 -9.58
C PRO A 29 22.82 -13.43 -9.21
N PRO A 30 21.87 -14.20 -8.62
CA PRO A 30 20.61 -13.62 -8.18
C PRO A 30 20.82 -12.61 -7.05
N GLY A 31 21.75 -12.87 -6.11
CA GLY A 31 22.08 -11.96 -5.02
C GLY A 31 22.61 -10.59 -5.49
N ALA A 32 23.39 -10.57 -6.57
CA ALA A 32 23.91 -9.34 -7.17
C ALA A 32 22.77 -8.48 -7.78
N VAL A 33 21.77 -9.10 -8.40
CA VAL A 33 20.58 -8.40 -8.88
C VAL A 33 19.71 -7.93 -7.71
N TYR A 34 19.47 -8.77 -6.69
CA TYR A 34 18.74 -8.36 -5.48
C TYR A 34 19.41 -7.19 -4.75
N ALA A 35 20.74 -7.17 -4.69
CA ALA A 35 21.52 -6.05 -4.17
C ALA A 35 21.30 -4.76 -4.99
N LEU A 36 21.23 -4.87 -6.33
CA LEU A 36 20.97 -3.73 -7.21
C LEU A 36 19.54 -3.16 -7.04
N VAL A 37 18.52 -4.03 -6.96
CA VAL A 37 17.13 -3.63 -6.65
C VAL A 37 17.08 -2.95 -5.28
N ALA A 38 17.70 -3.54 -4.26
CA ALA A 38 17.73 -3.01 -2.90
C ALA A 38 18.45 -1.65 -2.82
N LEU A 39 19.53 -1.45 -3.57
CA LEU A 39 20.23 -0.17 -3.65
C LEU A 39 19.39 0.92 -4.31
N GLY A 40 18.70 0.61 -5.42
CA GLY A 40 17.75 1.55 -6.04
C GLY A 40 16.60 1.91 -5.10
N PHE A 41 16.05 0.93 -4.38
CA PHE A 41 14.97 1.13 -3.43
C PHE A 41 15.40 1.99 -2.21
N VAL A 42 16.57 1.70 -1.64
CA VAL A 42 17.15 2.49 -0.54
C VAL A 42 17.54 3.89 -1.00
N LEU A 43 17.96 4.06 -2.25
CA LEU A 43 18.19 5.38 -2.84
C LEU A 43 16.92 6.24 -2.81
N THR A 44 15.80 5.76 -3.38
CA THR A 44 14.54 6.53 -3.37
C THR A 44 14.04 6.81 -1.97
N TYR A 45 14.01 5.79 -1.10
CA TYR A 45 13.54 5.95 0.29
C TYR A 45 14.38 7.00 1.03
N LYS A 46 15.71 6.90 0.94
CA LYS A 46 16.62 7.82 1.62
C LYS A 46 16.43 9.25 1.12
N THR A 47 16.50 9.51 -0.19
CA THR A 47 16.52 10.89 -0.71
C THR A 47 15.17 11.62 -0.70
N SER A 48 14.06 10.89 -0.59
CA SER A 48 12.70 11.48 -0.66
C SER A 48 11.85 11.26 0.59
N GLY A 49 12.27 10.37 1.50
CA GLY A 49 11.44 9.90 2.61
C GLY A 49 10.18 9.15 2.17
N VAL A 50 10.08 8.71 0.91
CA VAL A 50 8.93 8.00 0.34
C VAL A 50 9.23 6.50 0.23
N PHE A 51 8.31 5.67 0.73
CA PHE A 51 8.34 4.23 0.54
C PHE A 51 7.77 3.85 -0.85
N ASN A 52 8.65 3.72 -1.84
CA ASN A 52 8.28 3.54 -3.26
C ASN A 52 7.83 2.09 -3.59
N LEU A 53 6.61 1.71 -3.22
CA LEU A 53 5.97 0.46 -3.65
C LEU A 53 5.85 0.30 -5.19
N ALA A 54 6.03 1.35 -5.98
CA ALA A 54 5.99 1.26 -7.43
C ALA A 54 7.32 0.78 -8.06
N PHE A 55 8.40 0.57 -7.28
CA PHE A 55 9.70 0.16 -7.82
C PHE A 55 9.62 -1.13 -8.66
N GLY A 56 8.86 -2.13 -8.22
CA GLY A 56 8.62 -3.35 -8.99
C GLY A 56 7.94 -3.08 -10.34
N ALA A 57 6.96 -2.18 -10.37
CA ALA A 57 6.30 -1.77 -11.61
C ALA A 57 7.24 -1.01 -12.56
N GLN A 58 8.16 -0.20 -12.04
CA GLN A 58 9.18 0.48 -12.85
C GLN A 58 10.15 -0.54 -13.49
N ALA A 59 10.53 -1.59 -12.75
CA ALA A 59 11.34 -2.69 -13.26
C ALA A 59 10.60 -3.50 -14.34
N TYR A 60 9.32 -3.82 -14.12
CA TYR A 60 8.45 -4.50 -15.09
C TYR A 60 8.38 -3.72 -16.42
N VAL A 61 8.07 -2.42 -16.37
CA VAL A 61 7.92 -1.61 -17.60
C VAL A 61 9.21 -1.55 -18.41
N SER A 62 10.37 -1.46 -17.77
CA SER A 62 11.65 -1.55 -18.47
C SER A 62 11.88 -2.94 -19.07
N ALA A 63 11.57 -4.01 -18.35
CA ALA A 63 11.71 -5.38 -18.85
C ALA A 63 10.77 -5.67 -20.04
N ALA A 64 9.52 -5.21 -19.96
CA ALA A 64 8.52 -5.37 -21.02
C ALA A 64 8.81 -4.50 -22.24
N MET A 65 9.34 -3.29 -22.05
CA MET A 65 9.85 -2.47 -23.16
C MET A 65 11.06 -3.12 -23.84
N TYR A 66 12.00 -3.69 -23.08
CA TYR A 66 13.14 -4.43 -23.63
C TYR A 66 12.69 -5.67 -24.42
N PHE A 67 11.77 -6.47 -23.85
CA PHE A 67 11.20 -7.64 -24.52
C PHE A 67 10.46 -7.25 -25.81
N LYS A 68 9.58 -6.24 -25.77
CA LYS A 68 8.85 -5.76 -26.96
C LYS A 68 9.83 -5.28 -28.04
N ALA A 69 10.86 -4.51 -27.68
CA ALA A 69 11.89 -4.07 -28.63
C ALA A 69 12.67 -5.26 -29.23
N ARG A 70 13.08 -6.25 -28.43
CA ARG A 70 13.87 -7.40 -28.90
C ARG A 70 13.10 -8.44 -29.71
N VAL A 71 11.86 -8.73 -29.33
CA VAL A 71 11.12 -9.92 -29.77
C VAL A 71 9.95 -9.57 -30.69
N ILE A 72 9.31 -8.40 -30.50
CA ILE A 72 8.15 -7.98 -31.30
C ILE A 72 8.55 -6.94 -32.35
N TRP A 73 9.58 -6.12 -32.09
CA TRP A 73 10.18 -5.21 -33.07
C TRP A 73 11.50 -5.73 -33.66
N GLU A 74 11.98 -6.89 -33.20
CA GLU A 74 13.21 -7.56 -33.68
C GLU A 74 14.51 -6.71 -33.61
N TRP A 75 14.53 -5.64 -32.80
CA TRP A 75 15.68 -4.75 -32.69
C TRP A 75 16.91 -5.46 -32.11
N PRO A 76 18.15 -5.03 -32.44
CA PRO A 76 19.35 -5.52 -31.78
C PRO A 76 19.37 -5.21 -30.27
N THR A 77 20.21 -5.93 -29.51
CA THR A 77 20.36 -5.75 -28.06
C THR A 77 20.63 -4.30 -27.66
N VAL A 78 21.64 -3.65 -28.25
CA VAL A 78 22.14 -2.36 -27.75
C VAL A 78 21.08 -1.24 -27.86
N PRO A 79 20.40 -1.01 -29.00
CA PRO A 79 19.27 -0.08 -29.07
C PRO A 79 18.14 -0.42 -28.09
N SER A 80 17.81 -1.71 -27.93
CA SER A 80 16.75 -2.17 -27.03
C SER A 80 17.06 -1.86 -25.56
N VAL A 81 18.31 -2.07 -25.13
CA VAL A 81 18.78 -1.70 -23.78
C VAL A 81 18.80 -0.19 -23.60
N ILE A 82 19.28 0.58 -24.59
CA ILE A 82 19.31 2.05 -24.52
C ILE A 82 17.89 2.60 -24.33
N LEU A 83 16.92 2.16 -25.16
CA LEU A 83 15.53 2.59 -25.05
C LEU A 83 14.92 2.21 -23.69
N ALA A 84 14.98 0.93 -23.31
CA ALA A 84 14.31 0.44 -22.11
C ALA A 84 14.94 0.96 -20.81
N VAL A 85 16.27 0.83 -20.69
CA VAL A 85 17.00 1.07 -19.45
C VAL A 85 17.45 2.52 -19.32
N PHE A 86 18.01 3.13 -20.37
CA PHE A 86 18.63 4.45 -20.27
C PHE A 86 17.71 5.62 -20.66
N VAL A 87 16.64 5.38 -21.41
CA VAL A 87 15.63 6.40 -21.75
C VAL A 87 14.35 6.22 -20.94
N MET A 88 13.65 5.09 -21.09
CA MET A 88 12.32 4.89 -20.52
C MET A 88 12.32 4.82 -19.00
N ALA A 89 13.21 4.04 -18.37
CA ALA A 89 13.20 3.90 -16.92
C ALA A 89 13.51 5.23 -16.17
N PRO A 90 14.53 6.04 -16.53
CA PRO A 90 14.73 7.38 -15.97
C PRO A 90 13.57 8.33 -16.23
N LEU A 91 12.97 8.30 -17.44
CA LEU A 91 11.83 9.13 -17.81
C LEU A 91 10.62 8.85 -16.91
N ILE A 92 10.31 7.58 -16.63
CA ILE A 92 9.26 7.19 -15.68
C ILE A 92 9.57 7.77 -14.29
N GLY A 93 10.82 7.66 -13.81
CA GLY A 93 11.24 8.26 -12.55
C GLY A 93 11.01 9.78 -12.47
N LEU A 94 11.39 10.50 -13.52
CA LEU A 94 11.17 11.95 -13.64
C LEU A 94 9.67 12.31 -13.68
N ILE A 95 8.84 11.50 -14.35
CA ILE A 95 7.40 11.70 -14.42
C ILE A 95 6.75 11.49 -13.06
N LEU A 96 7.07 10.40 -12.35
CA LEU A 96 6.53 10.13 -11.01
C LEU A 96 6.95 11.20 -9.98
N GLU A 97 8.21 11.66 -10.03
CA GLU A 97 8.66 12.76 -9.17
C GLU A 97 7.86 14.03 -9.48
N ARG A 98 7.91 14.49 -10.74
CA ARG A 98 7.41 15.81 -11.13
C ARG A 98 5.89 15.95 -11.02
N LEU A 99 5.14 14.90 -11.37
CA LEU A 99 3.67 14.96 -11.41
C LEU A 99 3.00 14.48 -10.12
N ILE A 100 3.67 13.63 -9.33
CA ILE A 100 3.02 12.91 -8.21
C ILE A 100 3.73 13.17 -6.89
N PHE A 101 5.01 12.77 -6.73
CA PHE A 101 5.64 12.82 -5.42
C PHE A 101 6.09 14.23 -4.99
N ARG A 102 6.44 15.11 -5.94
CA ARG A 102 6.73 16.53 -5.67
C ARG A 102 5.51 17.31 -5.13
N PRO A 103 4.31 17.21 -5.73
CA PRO A 103 3.07 17.73 -5.12
C PRO A 103 2.65 17.09 -3.77
N LEU A 104 3.24 15.97 -3.38
CA LEU A 104 2.83 15.18 -2.20
C LEU A 104 3.87 15.15 -1.07
N ARG A 105 4.93 15.98 -1.12
CA ARG A 105 5.95 16.03 -0.04
C ARG A 105 5.37 16.38 1.33
N THR A 106 4.37 17.26 1.38
CA THR A 106 3.61 17.64 2.58
C THR A 106 2.45 16.68 2.92
N ALA A 107 2.27 15.58 2.18
CA ALA A 107 1.23 14.61 2.50
C ALA A 107 1.70 13.65 3.62
N PRO A 108 0.81 13.23 4.54
CA PRO A 108 1.13 12.25 5.57
C PRO A 108 1.74 10.97 5.00
N ALA A 109 2.65 10.32 5.75
CA ALA A 109 3.34 9.11 5.29
C ALA A 109 2.39 7.99 4.82
N VAL A 110 1.23 7.85 5.50
CA VAL A 110 0.13 6.96 5.12
C VAL A 110 -0.39 7.26 3.71
N ALA A 111 -0.64 8.54 3.38
CA ALA A 111 -1.09 8.95 2.06
C ALA A 111 -0.04 8.72 0.98
N ARG A 112 1.24 9.00 1.27
CA ARG A 112 2.35 8.73 0.34
C ARG A 112 2.51 7.24 0.04
N LEU A 113 2.32 6.36 1.03
CA LEU A 113 2.37 4.90 0.85
C LEU A 113 1.17 4.37 0.04
N VAL A 114 -0.04 4.91 0.25
CA VAL A 114 -1.24 4.60 -0.56
C VAL A 114 -1.02 4.97 -2.03
N VAL A 115 -0.44 6.15 -2.31
CA VAL A 115 -0.17 6.56 -3.69
C VAL A 115 0.89 5.68 -4.34
N ALA A 116 1.92 5.28 -3.61
CA ALA A 116 2.91 4.33 -4.11
C ALA A 116 2.30 2.94 -4.39
N ALA A 117 1.36 2.47 -3.55
CA ALA A 117 0.58 1.25 -3.80
C ALA A 117 -0.33 1.37 -5.04
N GLY A 118 -1.02 2.51 -5.20
CA GLY A 118 -1.85 2.78 -6.37
C GLY A 118 -1.04 2.79 -7.67
N LEU A 119 0.17 3.35 -7.63
CA LEU A 119 1.10 3.34 -8.77
C LEU A 119 1.71 1.97 -9.06
N ALA A 120 1.99 1.16 -8.02
CA ALA A 120 2.45 -0.22 -8.20
C ALA A 120 1.46 -1.07 -9.02
N VAL A 121 0.17 -0.78 -8.89
CA VAL A 121 -0.90 -1.43 -9.65
C VAL A 121 -1.19 -0.71 -10.97
N ALA A 122 -1.22 0.63 -11.01
CA ALA A 122 -1.56 1.37 -12.24
C ALA A 122 -0.47 1.31 -13.33
N ILE A 123 0.82 1.41 -12.97
CA ILE A 123 1.91 1.56 -13.94
C ILE A 123 2.05 0.35 -14.89
N PRO A 124 1.99 -0.92 -14.43
CA PRO A 124 2.09 -2.08 -15.31
C PRO A 124 0.96 -2.12 -16.33
N TYR A 125 -0.30 -2.01 -15.87
CA TYR A 125 -1.45 -2.05 -16.75
C TYR A 125 -1.56 -0.84 -17.67
N LEU A 126 -1.05 0.34 -17.27
CA LEU A 126 -0.96 1.52 -18.13
C LEU A 126 0.06 1.30 -19.25
N PHE A 127 1.23 0.70 -18.97
CA PHE A 127 2.18 0.32 -20.01
C PHE A 127 1.58 -0.73 -20.95
N ASP A 128 0.98 -1.78 -20.40
CA ASP A 128 0.31 -2.84 -21.18
C ASP A 128 -0.71 -2.29 -22.19
N ILE A 129 -1.42 -1.22 -21.85
CA ILE A 129 -2.37 -0.54 -22.74
C ILE A 129 -1.63 0.37 -23.75
N LEU A 130 -0.76 1.26 -23.29
CA LEU A 130 -0.10 2.26 -24.13
C LEU A 130 0.90 1.67 -25.11
N ALA A 131 1.56 0.58 -24.72
CA ALA A 131 2.56 -0.11 -25.51
C ALA A 131 2.01 -1.39 -26.15
N ASP A 132 0.70 -1.64 -26.10
CA ASP A 132 0.01 -2.84 -26.61
C ASP A 132 0.78 -4.13 -26.29
N PHE A 133 0.81 -4.48 -25.01
CA PHE A 133 1.59 -5.59 -24.48
C PHE A 133 0.74 -6.57 -23.68
N THR A 134 0.99 -7.85 -23.94
CA THR A 134 0.38 -9.00 -23.28
C THR A 134 1.48 -10.00 -22.90
N ALA A 135 1.51 -10.40 -21.64
CA ALA A 135 2.38 -11.49 -21.21
C ALA A 135 1.87 -12.81 -21.81
N VAL A 136 2.71 -13.48 -22.59
CA VAL A 136 2.39 -14.79 -23.16
C VAL A 136 2.89 -15.89 -22.23
N ALA A 137 2.04 -16.88 -21.95
CA ALA A 137 2.38 -18.00 -21.08
C ALA A 137 3.49 -18.88 -21.69
N GLY A 138 4.51 -19.23 -20.91
CA GLY A 138 5.61 -20.11 -21.35
C GLY A 138 6.62 -19.47 -22.32
N VAL A 139 6.57 -18.15 -22.55
CA VAL A 139 7.55 -17.43 -23.37
C VAL A 139 8.58 -16.76 -22.46
N THR A 140 9.74 -17.40 -22.33
CA THR A 140 10.88 -16.89 -21.55
C THR A 140 11.45 -15.61 -22.18
N PRO A 141 11.69 -14.55 -21.39
CA PRO A 141 12.32 -13.34 -21.89
C PRO A 141 13.77 -13.58 -22.33
N VAL A 142 14.13 -13.12 -23.54
CA VAL A 142 15.49 -13.21 -24.04
C VAL A 142 16.46 -12.39 -23.19
N GLY A 143 17.68 -12.89 -23.01
CA GLY A 143 18.74 -12.21 -22.29
C GLY A 143 19.27 -10.96 -23.00
N VAL A 144 20.18 -10.25 -22.33
CA VAL A 144 21.00 -9.20 -22.95
C VAL A 144 22.03 -9.82 -23.91
N VAL A 145 22.60 -10.97 -23.52
CA VAL A 145 23.61 -11.69 -24.30
C VAL A 145 22.95 -12.65 -25.29
N PRO A 146 23.42 -12.73 -26.56
CA PRO A 146 23.14 -13.87 -27.43
C PRO A 146 23.48 -15.20 -26.73
N ASP A 147 22.63 -16.20 -26.94
CA ASP A 147 22.74 -17.53 -26.31
C ASP A 147 22.90 -17.45 -24.78
N GLY A 148 22.20 -16.50 -24.15
CA GLY A 148 22.36 -16.12 -22.75
C GLY A 148 22.21 -17.25 -21.72
N ALA A 149 21.46 -18.31 -22.07
CA ALA A 149 21.25 -19.48 -21.23
C ALA A 149 22.38 -20.54 -21.32
N ASN A 150 23.23 -20.48 -22.35
CA ASN A 150 24.31 -21.45 -22.52
C ASN A 150 25.40 -21.24 -21.45
N VAL A 151 25.95 -22.37 -20.99
CA VAL A 151 27.15 -22.41 -20.15
C VAL A 151 28.30 -21.67 -20.85
N PHE A 152 29.00 -20.84 -20.09
CA PHE A 152 30.13 -20.04 -20.59
C PHE A 152 31.42 -20.30 -19.83
N TYR A 153 31.34 -20.51 -18.51
CA TYR A 153 32.51 -20.57 -17.65
C TYR A 153 32.24 -21.45 -16.44
N ASP A 154 33.02 -22.53 -16.31
CA ASP A 154 33.13 -23.30 -15.07
C ASP A 154 34.59 -23.23 -14.58
N PRO A 155 34.91 -22.33 -13.63
CA PRO A 155 36.29 -22.13 -13.18
C PRO A 155 36.85 -23.29 -12.35
N PHE A 156 36.00 -24.20 -11.85
CA PHE A 156 36.40 -25.20 -10.84
C PHE A 156 35.86 -26.62 -11.08
N GLY A 157 34.98 -26.83 -12.07
CA GLY A 157 34.25 -28.08 -12.26
C GLY A 157 33.09 -28.26 -11.28
N VAL A 158 32.59 -27.16 -10.70
CA VAL A 158 31.67 -27.15 -9.55
C VAL A 158 30.38 -26.38 -9.87
N TYR A 159 30.48 -25.26 -10.59
CA TYR A 159 29.31 -24.48 -10.99
C TYR A 159 29.54 -23.80 -12.34
N ALA A 160 28.82 -24.30 -13.34
CA ALA A 160 28.87 -23.84 -14.71
C ALA A 160 28.01 -22.57 -14.90
N TYR A 161 28.63 -21.40 -14.86
CA TYR A 161 27.93 -20.12 -15.02
C TYR A 161 27.39 -19.92 -16.44
N SER A 162 26.14 -19.47 -16.53
CA SER A 162 25.53 -19.01 -17.78
C SER A 162 26.03 -17.62 -18.20
N ARG A 163 25.96 -17.30 -19.49
CA ARG A 163 26.30 -15.95 -20.01
C ARG A 163 25.47 -14.85 -19.35
N ASN A 164 24.17 -15.10 -19.12
CA ASN A 164 23.26 -14.17 -18.46
C ASN A 164 23.68 -13.86 -17.02
N GLU A 165 24.18 -14.84 -16.27
CA GLU A 165 24.56 -14.66 -14.86
C GLU A 165 25.87 -13.90 -14.69
N LEU A 166 26.86 -14.14 -15.56
CA LEU A 166 28.11 -13.37 -15.55
C LEU A 166 27.89 -11.92 -15.94
N VAL A 167 27.01 -11.65 -16.92
CA VAL A 167 26.65 -10.28 -17.30
C VAL A 167 25.77 -9.62 -16.26
N SER A 168 24.86 -10.33 -15.58
CA SER A 168 24.08 -9.74 -14.48
C SER A 168 24.98 -9.39 -13.29
N MET A 169 25.94 -10.24 -12.92
CA MET A 169 26.98 -9.91 -11.93
C MET A 169 27.85 -8.72 -12.36
N GLY A 170 28.36 -8.72 -13.60
CA GLY A 170 29.24 -7.67 -14.10
C GLY A 170 28.55 -6.30 -14.17
N VAL A 171 27.36 -6.23 -14.77
CA VAL A 171 26.56 -4.99 -14.82
C VAL A 171 26.14 -4.56 -13.42
N ALA A 172 25.81 -5.50 -12.53
CA ALA A 172 25.51 -5.15 -11.14
C ALA A 172 26.72 -4.53 -10.42
N LEU A 173 27.89 -5.16 -10.47
CA LEU A 173 29.12 -4.64 -9.86
C LEU A 173 29.47 -3.24 -10.38
N VAL A 174 29.37 -3.00 -11.70
CA VAL A 174 29.59 -1.68 -12.31
C VAL A 174 28.57 -0.64 -11.81
N ALA A 175 27.28 -0.97 -11.77
CA ALA A 175 26.25 -0.06 -11.28
C ALA A 175 26.42 0.26 -9.78
N MET A 176 26.75 -0.75 -8.97
CA MET A 176 27.02 -0.58 -7.53
C MET A 176 28.26 0.28 -7.28
N ALA A 177 29.35 0.06 -8.01
CA ALA A 177 30.55 0.89 -7.95
C ALA A 177 30.26 2.34 -8.38
N GLY A 178 29.48 2.55 -9.45
CA GLY A 178 29.04 3.86 -9.91
C GLY A 178 28.21 4.62 -8.86
N LEU A 179 27.31 3.92 -8.15
CA LEU A 179 26.51 4.51 -7.07
C LEU A 179 27.37 4.90 -5.85
N VAL A 180 28.34 4.06 -5.47
CA VAL A 180 29.31 4.38 -4.41
C VAL A 180 30.17 5.59 -4.81
N ALA A 181 30.63 5.65 -6.05
CA ALA A 181 31.39 6.78 -6.58
C ALA A 181 30.56 8.08 -6.57
N LEU A 182 29.28 8.02 -6.96
CA LEU A 182 28.36 9.16 -6.91
C LEU A 182 28.21 9.71 -5.48
N PHE A 183 28.02 8.84 -4.47
CA PHE A 183 27.84 9.29 -3.09
C PHE A 183 29.12 9.72 -2.37
N ARG A 184 30.28 9.17 -2.76
CA ARG A 184 31.57 9.44 -2.13
C ARG A 184 32.35 10.58 -2.79
N PHE A 185 32.28 10.73 -4.11
CA PHE A 185 33.16 11.63 -4.87
C PHE A 185 32.42 12.72 -5.66
N SER A 186 31.09 12.66 -5.84
CA SER A 186 30.35 13.71 -6.53
C SER A 186 29.66 14.70 -5.58
N ALA A 187 29.72 15.99 -5.92
CA ALA A 187 28.93 17.03 -5.27
C ALA A 187 27.41 16.77 -5.34
N ILE A 188 26.94 16.00 -6.34
CA ILE A 188 25.53 15.56 -6.41
C ILE A 188 25.21 14.63 -5.23
N GLY A 189 26.09 13.69 -4.89
CA GLY A 189 25.92 12.78 -3.75
C GLY A 189 26.01 13.45 -2.38
N VAL A 190 26.70 14.60 -2.29
CA VAL A 190 26.68 15.47 -1.10
C VAL A 190 25.36 16.21 -1.00
N ARG A 191 24.89 16.84 -2.08
CA ARG A 191 23.58 17.53 -2.14
C ARG A 191 22.43 16.57 -1.87
N MET A 192 22.47 15.35 -2.40
CA MET A 192 21.50 14.29 -2.09
C MET A 192 21.45 13.98 -0.60
N ARG A 193 22.59 13.97 0.11
CA ARG A 193 22.60 13.76 1.58
C ARG A 193 22.03 14.94 2.35
N ALA A 194 22.33 16.19 1.97
CA ALA A 194 21.75 17.37 2.62
C ALA A 194 20.21 17.41 2.50
N VAL A 195 19.66 17.13 1.30
CA VAL A 195 18.20 17.08 1.07
C VAL A 195 17.50 16.02 1.93
N VAL A 196 18.18 14.91 2.27
CA VAL A 196 17.63 13.86 3.16
C VAL A 196 17.41 14.39 4.58
N GLU A 197 18.36 15.17 5.09
CA GLU A 197 18.39 15.62 6.49
C GLU A 197 17.42 16.78 6.71
N SER A 198 17.35 17.73 5.77
CA SER A 198 16.24 18.68 5.68
C SER A 198 16.17 19.29 4.27
N PRO A 199 15.10 19.02 3.48
CA PRO A 199 14.89 19.68 2.21
C PRO A 199 14.79 21.21 2.37
N LYS A 200 14.09 21.66 3.42
CA LYS A 200 13.81 23.07 3.72
C LYS A 200 15.09 23.84 4.11
N MET A 201 15.97 23.25 4.92
CA MET A 201 17.28 23.82 5.20
C MET A 201 18.18 23.84 3.96
N THR A 202 18.08 22.82 3.11
CA THR A 202 18.87 22.72 1.88
C THR A 202 18.44 23.77 0.83
N GLU A 203 17.14 24.04 0.73
CA GLU A 203 16.57 25.12 -0.10
C GLU A 203 16.96 26.52 0.40
N LEU A 204 16.99 26.75 1.73
CA LEU A 204 17.52 27.98 2.33
C LEU A 204 19.00 28.22 2.01
N ASN A 205 19.78 27.15 1.82
CA ASN A 205 21.18 27.21 1.35
C ASN A 205 21.30 27.30 -0.19
N GLY A 206 20.22 27.64 -0.90
CA GLY A 206 20.21 27.86 -2.35
C GLY A 206 20.35 26.59 -3.21
N ILE A 207 20.33 25.39 -2.60
CA ILE A 207 20.42 24.13 -3.32
C ILE A 207 18.98 23.70 -3.72
N PRO A 208 18.66 23.58 -5.01
CA PRO A 208 17.30 23.26 -5.45
C PRO A 208 16.97 21.78 -5.17
N ALA A 209 16.38 21.50 -4.00
CA ALA A 209 16.02 20.15 -3.57
C ALA A 209 15.14 19.42 -4.59
N ASP A 210 14.31 20.15 -5.33
CA ASP A 210 13.57 19.64 -6.50
C ASP A 210 14.43 18.93 -7.54
N ARG A 211 15.55 19.55 -7.97
CA ARG A 211 16.42 18.97 -9.00
C ARG A 211 17.18 17.76 -8.46
N VAL A 212 17.52 17.79 -7.17
CA VAL A 212 18.20 16.69 -6.46
C VAL A 212 17.25 15.49 -6.29
N SER A 213 15.99 15.76 -5.93
CA SER A 213 14.89 14.77 -5.87
C SER A 213 14.64 14.14 -7.24
N ALA A 214 14.42 14.95 -8.28
CA ALA A 214 14.20 14.47 -9.65
C ALA A 214 15.35 13.58 -10.16
N LEU A 215 16.61 13.98 -9.94
CA LEU A 215 17.77 13.16 -10.29
C LEU A 215 17.82 11.83 -9.51
N SER A 216 17.44 11.83 -8.22
CA SER A 216 17.39 10.59 -7.42
C SER A 216 16.26 9.65 -7.85
N TRP A 217 15.08 10.17 -8.18
CA TRP A 217 13.98 9.38 -8.73
C TRP A 217 14.32 8.82 -10.11
N ALA A 218 14.94 9.61 -10.99
CA ALA A 218 15.45 9.14 -12.28
C ALA A 218 16.47 8.01 -12.09
N LEU A 219 17.44 8.19 -11.19
CA LEU A 219 18.48 7.20 -10.90
C LEU A 219 17.91 5.93 -10.25
N SER A 220 17.03 6.05 -9.25
CA SER A 220 16.32 4.89 -8.67
C SER A 220 15.56 4.10 -9.73
N SER A 221 15.01 4.77 -10.72
CA SER A 221 14.24 4.13 -11.80
C SER A 221 15.17 3.51 -12.86
N LEU A 222 16.33 4.11 -13.13
CA LEU A 222 17.42 3.46 -13.88
C LEU A 222 17.84 2.15 -13.20
N PHE A 223 18.03 2.15 -11.87
CA PHE A 223 18.33 0.93 -11.12
C PHE A 223 17.20 -0.10 -11.20
N ALA A 224 15.93 0.33 -11.14
CA ALA A 224 14.79 -0.56 -11.38
C ALA A 224 14.84 -1.18 -12.78
N GLY A 225 15.14 -0.39 -13.81
CA GLY A 225 15.21 -0.85 -15.19
C GLY A 225 16.37 -1.82 -15.47
N VAL A 226 17.57 -1.51 -14.95
CA VAL A 226 18.74 -2.40 -15.01
C VAL A 226 18.40 -3.75 -14.36
N ALA A 227 17.86 -3.75 -13.14
CA ALA A 227 17.49 -5.01 -12.48
C ALA A 227 16.39 -5.76 -13.23
N GLY A 228 15.38 -5.05 -13.73
CA GLY A 228 14.25 -5.64 -14.43
C GLY A 228 14.66 -6.37 -15.71
N VAL A 229 15.53 -5.77 -16.52
CA VAL A 229 16.05 -6.39 -17.76
C VAL A 229 17.00 -7.55 -17.45
N LEU A 230 17.81 -7.46 -16.39
CA LEU A 230 18.75 -8.53 -16.02
C LEU A 230 18.09 -9.74 -15.36
N ILE A 231 16.98 -9.57 -14.65
CA ILE A 231 16.26 -10.67 -14.00
C ILE A 231 15.25 -11.36 -14.91
N ALA A 232 14.70 -10.65 -15.92
CA ALA A 232 13.62 -11.17 -16.77
C ALA A 232 13.86 -12.58 -17.36
N PRO A 233 15.08 -12.97 -17.81
CA PRO A 233 15.33 -14.32 -18.33
C PRO A 233 15.23 -15.46 -17.28
N ARG A 234 15.05 -15.14 -16.00
CA ARG A 234 14.79 -16.14 -14.93
C ARG A 234 13.30 -16.42 -14.73
N PHE A 235 12.40 -15.68 -15.39
CA PHE A 235 10.95 -15.90 -15.34
C PHE A 235 10.46 -16.65 -16.58
N ASN A 236 9.52 -17.59 -16.40
CA ASN A 236 8.87 -18.31 -17.50
C ASN A 236 7.77 -17.50 -18.20
N THR A 237 7.39 -16.37 -17.58
CA THR A 237 6.39 -15.42 -18.08
C THR A 237 6.77 -14.02 -17.63
N LEU A 238 6.62 -13.02 -18.50
CA LEU A 238 6.87 -11.64 -18.13
C LEU A 238 5.62 -11.00 -17.51
N ALA A 239 5.26 -11.38 -16.28
CA ALA A 239 4.07 -10.88 -15.60
C ALA A 239 4.39 -9.83 -14.50
N ALA A 240 3.56 -8.80 -14.38
CA ALA A 240 3.78 -7.70 -13.43
C ALA A 240 3.84 -8.14 -11.96
N ALA A 241 3.13 -9.22 -11.60
CA ALA A 241 3.14 -9.79 -10.25
C ALA A 241 4.53 -10.28 -9.83
N ASP A 242 5.30 -10.88 -10.73
CA ASP A 242 6.65 -11.41 -10.44
C ASP A 242 7.63 -10.28 -10.06
N PHE A 243 7.52 -9.14 -10.71
CA PHE A 243 8.32 -7.95 -10.40
C PHE A 243 7.87 -7.25 -9.10
N PHE A 244 6.58 -7.35 -8.74
CA PHE A 244 6.11 -6.92 -7.42
C PHE A 244 6.63 -7.84 -6.31
N SER A 245 6.60 -9.16 -6.51
CA SER A 245 7.20 -10.17 -5.62
C SER A 245 8.71 -9.92 -5.43
N LEU A 246 9.43 -9.68 -6.53
CA LEU A 246 10.86 -9.33 -6.53
C LEU A 246 11.16 -8.02 -5.78
N MET A 247 10.27 -7.03 -5.83
CA MET A 247 10.42 -5.83 -5.00
C MET A 247 10.34 -6.18 -3.50
N VAL A 248 9.50 -7.14 -3.08
CA VAL A 248 9.46 -7.61 -1.69
C VAL A 248 10.76 -8.34 -1.31
N VAL A 249 11.37 -9.10 -2.22
CA VAL A 249 12.73 -9.66 -2.04
C VAL A 249 13.76 -8.55 -1.77
N ALA A 250 13.70 -7.46 -2.52
CA ALA A 250 14.60 -6.34 -2.31
C ALA A 250 14.30 -5.52 -1.05
N ILE A 251 13.04 -5.45 -0.61
CA ILE A 251 12.67 -4.88 0.68
C ILE A 251 13.27 -5.72 1.83
N ALA A 252 13.37 -7.06 1.68
CA ALA A 252 14.10 -7.93 2.63
C ALA A 252 15.57 -7.53 2.77
N ALA A 253 16.29 -7.44 1.64
CA ALA A 253 17.68 -6.99 1.59
C ALA A 253 17.86 -5.55 2.12
N ALA A 254 16.97 -4.64 1.78
CA ALA A 254 16.98 -3.25 2.23
C ALA A 254 16.68 -3.10 3.74
N ALA A 255 15.87 -4.00 4.33
CA ALA A 255 15.56 -4.01 5.76
C ALA A 255 16.80 -4.35 6.61
N VAL A 256 17.69 -5.23 6.14
CA VAL A 256 19.02 -5.48 6.75
C VAL A 256 19.83 -4.18 6.79
N GLY A 257 19.74 -3.35 5.75
CA GLY A 257 20.31 -2.00 5.69
C GLY A 257 19.54 -0.90 6.45
N ARG A 258 18.49 -1.25 7.21
CA ARG A 258 17.55 -0.33 7.89
C ARG A 258 17.03 0.80 6.98
N LEU A 259 16.85 0.52 5.68
CA LEU A 259 16.51 1.49 4.62
C LEU A 259 17.42 2.76 4.56
N THR A 260 18.59 2.76 5.20
CA THR A 260 19.41 3.97 5.40
C THR A 260 20.88 3.81 5.00
N SER A 261 21.40 2.58 5.02
CA SER A 261 22.78 2.24 4.72
C SER A 261 22.89 1.44 3.41
N LEU A 262 23.28 2.11 2.33
CA LEU A 262 23.46 1.50 1.01
C LEU A 262 24.40 0.27 1.04
N PRO A 263 25.60 0.31 1.67
CA PRO A 263 26.48 -0.87 1.71
C PRO A 263 25.88 -2.07 2.46
N LYS A 264 25.05 -1.82 3.49
CA LYS A 264 24.37 -2.90 4.24
C LYS A 264 23.18 -3.48 3.48
N ALA A 265 22.49 -2.67 2.66
CA ALA A 265 21.46 -3.16 1.74
C ALA A 265 22.07 -3.98 0.59
N MET A 266 23.22 -3.55 0.06
CA MET A 266 24.01 -4.29 -0.93
C MET A 266 24.46 -5.65 -0.39
N ALA A 267 25.11 -5.66 0.78
CA ALA A 267 25.50 -6.89 1.45
C ALA A 267 24.28 -7.78 1.78
N GLY A 268 23.17 -7.19 2.20
CA GLY A 268 21.90 -7.88 2.43
C GLY A 268 21.35 -8.57 1.18
N GLY A 269 21.47 -7.97 -0.01
CA GLY A 269 21.02 -8.58 -1.27
C GLY A 269 21.87 -9.76 -1.70
N LEU A 270 23.19 -9.61 -1.65
CA LEU A 270 24.14 -10.69 -1.93
C LEU A 270 23.97 -11.86 -0.95
N LEU A 271 23.92 -11.55 0.35
CA LEU A 271 23.70 -12.52 1.42
C LEU A 271 22.34 -13.24 1.29
N LEU A 272 21.29 -12.54 0.85
CA LEU A 272 19.99 -13.15 0.62
C LEU A 272 20.02 -14.14 -0.56
N GLY A 273 20.68 -13.77 -1.67
CA GLY A 273 20.89 -14.69 -2.81
C GLY A 273 21.68 -15.94 -2.43
N ILE A 274 22.73 -15.78 -1.62
CA ILE A 274 23.50 -16.90 -1.06
C ILE A 274 22.65 -17.75 -0.11
N ILE A 275 21.91 -17.17 0.83
CA ILE A 275 21.04 -17.93 1.75
C ILE A 275 19.97 -18.72 0.99
N ILE A 276 19.37 -18.17 -0.07
CA ILE A 276 18.45 -18.90 -0.93
C ILE A 276 19.16 -20.11 -1.54
N ALA A 277 20.33 -19.94 -2.16
CA ALA A 277 21.07 -21.06 -2.75
C ALA A 277 21.50 -22.11 -1.72
N GLN A 278 22.03 -21.72 -0.55
CA GLN A 278 22.36 -22.68 0.52
C GLN A 278 21.13 -23.50 0.94
N LEU A 279 19.95 -22.86 1.09
CA LEU A 279 18.73 -23.58 1.44
C LEU A 279 18.27 -24.49 0.30
N ASN A 280 18.32 -24.04 -0.95
CA ASN A 280 17.99 -24.87 -2.11
C ASN A 280 18.86 -26.14 -2.22
N THR A 281 20.12 -26.09 -1.76
CA THR A 281 21.06 -27.22 -1.81
C THR A 281 21.03 -28.11 -0.55
N PHE A 282 20.90 -27.53 0.64
CA PHE A 282 20.96 -28.30 1.90
C PHE A 282 19.61 -28.75 2.45
N LEU A 283 18.52 -28.05 2.15
CA LEU A 283 17.19 -28.42 2.63
C LEU A 283 16.71 -29.78 2.07
N PRO A 284 16.92 -30.12 0.77
CA PRO A 284 16.75 -31.48 0.21
C PRO A 284 17.33 -32.58 1.10
N ARG A 285 18.63 -32.51 1.37
CA ARG A 285 19.39 -33.50 2.16
C ARG A 285 18.93 -33.64 3.61
N TRP A 286 18.16 -32.69 4.14
CA TRP A 286 17.59 -32.75 5.48
C TRP A 286 16.15 -33.29 5.49
N SER A 287 15.49 -33.39 4.32
CA SER A 287 14.12 -33.89 4.20
C SER A 287 14.00 -35.28 3.60
N ASP A 288 15.04 -35.78 2.93
CA ASP A 288 15.11 -37.17 2.43
C ASP A 288 14.82 -38.21 3.54
N ASP A 289 15.25 -37.93 4.78
CA ASP A 289 14.97 -38.75 5.98
C ASP A 289 13.55 -38.58 6.57
N HIS A 290 12.83 -37.51 6.21
CA HIS A 290 11.62 -37.06 6.91
C HIS A 290 10.54 -36.50 5.97
N ALA A 291 9.58 -37.35 5.60
CA ALA A 291 8.47 -37.01 4.68
C ALA A 291 7.54 -35.85 5.12
N TRP A 292 7.63 -35.35 6.35
CA TRP A 292 6.91 -34.13 6.80
C TRP A 292 7.72 -32.84 6.56
N VAL A 293 9.04 -32.97 6.34
CA VAL A 293 9.96 -31.86 6.06
C VAL A 293 10.01 -31.56 4.56
N SER A 294 9.82 -32.54 3.69
CA SER A 294 9.83 -32.33 2.22
C SER A 294 8.68 -31.41 1.77
N THR A 295 7.47 -31.63 2.28
CA THR A 295 6.32 -30.71 2.06
C THR A 295 6.56 -29.31 2.63
N ILE A 296 7.47 -29.14 3.60
CA ILE A 296 7.90 -27.81 4.06
C ILE A 296 8.93 -27.23 3.08
N GLN A 297 9.94 -28.01 2.69
CA GLN A 297 11.04 -27.62 1.81
C GLN A 297 10.61 -27.04 0.47
N ASP A 298 9.82 -27.78 -0.30
CA ASP A 298 9.48 -27.42 -1.69
C ASP A 298 8.69 -26.10 -1.75
N ASN A 299 8.10 -25.75 -0.61
CA ASN A 299 7.28 -24.58 -0.37
C ASN A 299 8.04 -23.46 0.38
N LEU A 300 9.03 -23.79 1.20
CA LEU A 300 9.88 -22.83 1.91
C LEU A 300 10.94 -22.22 0.99
N THR A 301 11.50 -23.00 0.06
CA THR A 301 12.55 -22.61 -0.88
C THR A 301 12.21 -21.33 -1.69
N PRO A 302 11.04 -21.24 -2.38
CA PRO A 302 10.65 -20.00 -3.07
C PRO A 302 10.35 -18.82 -2.12
N SER A 303 10.15 -19.12 -0.83
CA SER A 303 9.57 -18.22 0.17
C SER A 303 10.61 -17.56 1.09
N VAL A 304 11.86 -18.02 1.04
CA VAL A 304 12.98 -17.53 1.86
C VAL A 304 13.05 -15.99 1.94
N PRO A 305 12.89 -15.20 0.85
CA PRO A 305 12.89 -13.75 0.96
C PRO A 305 11.84 -13.15 1.90
N PHE A 306 10.65 -13.74 1.93
CA PHE A 306 9.51 -13.26 2.70
C PHE A 306 9.64 -13.68 4.17
N VAL A 307 10.14 -14.89 4.41
CA VAL A 307 10.55 -15.38 5.73
C VAL A 307 11.63 -14.47 6.33
N VAL A 308 12.68 -14.16 5.55
CA VAL A 308 13.77 -13.29 5.99
C VAL A 308 13.27 -11.86 6.23
N LEU A 309 12.43 -11.29 5.36
CA LEU A 309 11.86 -9.96 5.59
C LEU A 309 11.02 -9.92 6.88
N PHE A 310 10.12 -10.88 7.08
CA PHE A 310 9.28 -10.96 8.27
C PHE A 310 10.14 -11.14 9.53
N GLY A 311 11.10 -12.08 9.50
CA GLY A 311 12.05 -12.33 10.58
C GLY A 311 12.89 -11.10 10.92
N VAL A 312 13.46 -10.40 9.94
CA VAL A 312 14.24 -9.17 10.15
C VAL A 312 13.38 -8.08 10.81
N VAL A 313 12.16 -7.84 10.33
CA VAL A 313 11.29 -6.77 10.88
C VAL A 313 10.74 -7.12 12.27
N VAL A 314 10.53 -8.40 12.57
CA VAL A 314 10.02 -8.89 13.87
C VAL A 314 11.12 -9.01 14.94
N LEU A 315 12.31 -9.49 14.55
CA LEU A 315 13.38 -9.80 15.50
C LEU A 315 14.29 -8.60 15.78
N VAL A 316 14.62 -7.76 14.78
CA VAL A 316 15.60 -6.68 14.94
C VAL A 316 15.08 -5.58 15.89
N PRO A 317 15.65 -5.42 17.11
CA PRO A 317 15.07 -4.52 18.11
C PRO A 317 15.21 -3.04 17.75
N SER A 318 16.17 -2.67 16.91
CA SER A 318 16.41 -1.29 16.50
C SER A 318 15.33 -0.76 15.55
N ILE A 319 14.68 -1.63 14.75
CA ILE A 319 13.50 -1.27 13.95
C ILE A 319 12.30 -1.03 14.89
N ARG A 320 12.10 -1.95 15.86
CA ARG A 320 11.01 -1.92 16.87
C ARG A 320 11.19 -0.89 18.00
N ARG A 321 12.29 -0.13 18.01
CA ARG A 321 12.54 1.01 18.89
C ARG A 321 12.71 2.32 18.13
N SER A 322 12.77 2.27 16.80
CA SER A 322 12.78 3.46 15.95
C SER A 322 11.37 4.06 15.91
N ARG A 323 10.98 4.76 16.99
CA ARG A 323 9.97 5.83 16.89
C ARG A 323 10.42 6.72 15.72
N GLU A 324 9.49 7.10 14.86
CA GLU A 324 9.79 8.00 13.76
C GLU A 324 10.20 9.33 14.38
N THR A 325 11.49 9.70 14.25
CA THR A 325 11.97 11.04 14.55
C THR A 325 11.40 11.95 13.46
N GLY A 326 10.14 12.35 13.65
CA GLY A 326 9.47 13.32 12.78
C GLY A 326 10.25 14.62 12.76
N ASP A 327 10.02 15.42 11.72
CA ASP A 327 10.48 16.81 11.70
C ASP A 327 10.05 17.49 13.01
N PRO A 328 10.97 18.10 13.80
CA PRO A 328 10.60 18.80 15.04
C PRO A 328 9.60 19.95 14.80
N LEU A 329 9.46 20.42 13.55
CA LEU A 329 8.47 21.39 13.12
C LEU A 329 7.13 20.77 12.65
N ALA A 330 6.99 19.44 12.60
CA ALA A 330 5.73 18.78 12.23
C ALA A 330 4.59 19.08 13.24
N GLY A 331 4.92 19.46 14.48
CA GLY A 331 3.95 19.98 15.45
C GLY A 331 3.33 21.34 15.09
N VAL A 332 3.79 21.98 14.00
CA VAL A 332 3.25 23.22 13.45
C VAL A 332 2.27 22.94 12.30
N GLU A 333 2.20 21.70 11.77
CA GLU A 333 1.15 21.34 10.80
C GLU A 333 -0.22 21.27 11.50
N PRO A 334 -1.27 21.91 10.95
CA PRO A 334 -2.60 21.83 11.53
C PRO A 334 -3.10 20.38 11.48
N PRO A 335 -3.85 19.91 12.50
CA PRO A 335 -4.36 18.55 12.52
C PRO A 335 -5.19 18.27 11.25
N PRO A 336 -5.08 17.06 10.66
CA PRO A 336 -5.72 16.75 9.39
C PRO A 336 -7.22 17.02 9.49
N PRO A 337 -7.81 17.73 8.50
CA PRO A 337 -9.15 18.30 8.65
C PRO A 337 -10.17 17.23 9.03
N SER A 338 -11.07 17.59 9.95
CA SER A 338 -12.20 16.76 10.35
C SER A 338 -12.97 16.32 9.11
N LEU A 339 -13.44 15.07 9.10
CA LEU A 339 -14.21 14.50 7.99
C LEU A 339 -15.36 15.45 7.64
N GLY A 340 -15.34 16.03 6.44
CA GLY A 340 -16.24 17.11 5.99
C GLY A 340 -17.73 16.73 5.89
N GLY A 341 -18.14 15.60 6.46
CA GLY A 341 -19.52 15.20 6.67
C GLY A 341 -20.18 15.79 7.92
N GLU A 342 -19.44 16.37 8.87
CA GLU A 342 -20.02 16.90 10.12
C GLU A 342 -20.75 18.25 9.93
N VAL A 343 -20.49 18.98 8.84
CA VAL A 343 -21.25 20.17 8.43
C VAL A 343 -22.21 19.87 7.26
N ARG A 344 -22.82 18.67 7.26
CA ARG A 344 -23.99 18.37 6.41
C ARG A 344 -25.27 18.63 7.20
N ASP A 345 -26.05 19.62 6.75
CA ASP A 345 -27.45 19.86 7.13
C ASP A 345 -28.21 18.52 7.32
N PRO A 346 -28.83 18.27 8.50
CA PRO A 346 -29.44 16.98 8.81
C PRO A 346 -30.54 16.59 7.83
N ARG A 347 -31.26 17.54 7.22
CA ARG A 347 -32.25 17.27 6.17
C ARG A 347 -31.58 16.74 4.91
N ARG A 348 -30.48 17.37 4.46
CA ARG A 348 -29.69 16.87 3.32
C ARG A 348 -29.05 15.52 3.64
N ALA A 349 -28.53 15.34 4.85
CA ALA A 349 -27.93 14.08 5.29
C ALA A 349 -28.96 12.93 5.35
N LEU A 350 -30.23 13.23 5.65
CA LEU A 350 -31.34 12.27 5.57
C LEU A 350 -31.75 11.99 4.13
N ILE A 351 -31.93 13.02 3.29
CA ILE A 351 -32.30 12.88 1.88
C ILE A 351 -31.26 12.04 1.12
N THR A 352 -29.96 12.29 1.29
CA THR A 352 -28.91 11.47 0.67
C THR A 352 -28.89 10.02 1.20
N ARG A 353 -29.34 9.76 2.44
CA ARG A 353 -29.52 8.39 2.95
C ARG A 353 -30.69 7.71 2.27
N LEU A 354 -31.85 8.37 2.23
CA LEU A 354 -33.08 7.83 1.64
C LEU A 354 -32.90 7.54 0.15
N ILE A 355 -32.31 8.47 -0.61
CA ILE A 355 -31.97 8.25 -2.03
C ILE A 355 -30.96 7.10 -2.19
N GLY A 356 -29.95 7.02 -1.34
CA GLY A 356 -28.96 5.93 -1.37
C GLY A 356 -29.58 4.55 -1.09
N PHE A 357 -30.42 4.44 -0.07
CA PHE A 357 -31.15 3.19 0.24
C PHE A 357 -32.19 2.85 -0.82
N ALA A 358 -32.90 3.83 -1.38
CA ALA A 358 -33.86 3.61 -2.46
C ALA A 358 -33.16 3.13 -3.74
N ALA A 359 -32.04 3.74 -4.13
CA ALA A 359 -31.26 3.31 -5.30
C ALA A 359 -30.70 1.89 -5.12
N LEU A 360 -30.11 1.58 -3.96
CA LEU A 360 -29.56 0.26 -3.65
C LEU A 360 -30.69 -0.80 -3.57
N GLY A 361 -31.83 -0.45 -2.98
CA GLY A 361 -33.03 -1.30 -2.95
C GLY A 361 -33.63 -1.55 -4.33
N VAL A 362 -33.71 -0.54 -5.20
CA VAL A 362 -34.14 -0.70 -6.60
C VAL A 362 -33.18 -1.62 -7.36
N VAL A 363 -31.87 -1.46 -7.21
CA VAL A 363 -30.88 -2.37 -7.82
C VAL A 363 -31.06 -3.79 -7.31
N ALA A 364 -31.21 -4.00 -6.00
CA ALA A 364 -31.43 -5.33 -5.43
C ALA A 364 -32.73 -5.99 -5.93
N ILE A 365 -33.84 -5.24 -5.98
CA ILE A 365 -35.14 -5.72 -6.52
C ILE A 365 -35.01 -6.05 -8.00
N VAL A 366 -34.35 -5.21 -8.80
CA VAL A 366 -34.14 -5.42 -10.23
C VAL A 366 -33.28 -6.65 -10.50
N VAL A 367 -32.23 -6.88 -9.72
CA VAL A 367 -31.35 -8.06 -9.84
C VAL A 367 -32.08 -9.34 -9.40
N LEU A 368 -32.82 -9.32 -8.29
CA LEU A 368 -33.60 -10.49 -7.84
C LEU A 368 -34.73 -10.85 -8.82
N ALA A 369 -35.49 -9.85 -9.29
CA ALA A 369 -36.66 -10.07 -10.15
C ALA A 369 -36.33 -10.27 -11.63
N ARG A 370 -35.19 -9.79 -12.13
CA ARG A 370 -34.84 -9.81 -13.57
C ARG A 370 -33.39 -10.18 -13.90
N GLY A 371 -32.49 -10.30 -12.91
CA GLY A 371 -31.08 -10.61 -13.13
C GLY A 371 -30.87 -12.04 -13.63
N ASP A 372 -30.13 -12.15 -14.73
CA ASP A 372 -29.57 -13.41 -15.22
C ASP A 372 -28.39 -13.85 -14.36
N GLN A 373 -27.95 -15.11 -14.50
CA GLN A 373 -26.92 -15.73 -13.66
C GLN A 373 -25.64 -14.87 -13.51
N LEU A 374 -25.15 -14.27 -14.59
CA LEU A 374 -24.00 -13.35 -14.58
C LEU A 374 -24.23 -12.14 -13.66
N TRP A 375 -25.42 -11.54 -13.67
CA TRP A 375 -25.73 -10.38 -12.83
C TRP A 375 -25.91 -10.76 -11.36
N VAL A 376 -26.53 -11.90 -11.08
CA VAL A 376 -26.64 -12.42 -9.71
C VAL A 376 -25.25 -12.77 -9.15
N PHE A 377 -24.38 -13.39 -9.94
CA PHE A 377 -22.99 -13.67 -9.56
C PHE A 377 -22.20 -12.39 -9.26
N LEU A 378 -22.17 -11.41 -10.16
CA LEU A 378 -21.39 -10.18 -9.97
C LEU A 378 -21.88 -9.33 -8.78
N VAL A 379 -23.20 -9.28 -8.56
CA VAL A 379 -23.77 -8.54 -7.42
C VAL A 379 -23.53 -9.27 -6.11
N THR A 380 -23.59 -10.61 -6.11
CA THR A 380 -23.14 -11.41 -4.96
C THR A 380 -21.65 -11.18 -4.67
N GLN A 381 -20.82 -11.12 -5.71
CA GLN A 381 -19.38 -10.86 -5.58
C GLN A 381 -19.13 -9.46 -4.98
N ALA A 382 -19.89 -8.44 -5.41
CA ALA A 382 -19.85 -7.11 -4.80
C ALA A 382 -20.27 -7.12 -3.32
N VAL A 383 -21.28 -7.91 -2.95
CA VAL A 383 -21.75 -8.05 -1.56
C VAL A 383 -20.69 -8.73 -0.69
N VAL A 384 -20.16 -9.86 -1.14
CA VAL A 384 -19.16 -10.67 -0.41
C VAL A 384 -17.83 -9.93 -0.27
N ILE A 385 -17.32 -9.35 -1.37
CA ILE A 385 -16.10 -8.51 -1.32
C ILE A 385 -16.36 -7.23 -0.51
N GLY A 386 -17.61 -6.76 -0.41
CA GLY A 386 -18.03 -5.70 0.52
C GLY A 386 -17.71 -6.03 1.97
N ILE A 387 -17.87 -7.29 2.39
CA ILE A 387 -17.49 -7.76 3.74
C ILE A 387 -15.97 -7.66 3.90
N ILE A 388 -15.19 -8.16 2.93
CA ILE A 388 -13.72 -8.06 2.95
C ILE A 388 -13.29 -6.59 3.01
N PHE A 389 -13.90 -5.69 2.24
CA PHE A 389 -13.51 -4.28 2.17
C PHE A 389 -13.84 -3.51 3.46
N LEU A 390 -14.81 -3.98 4.26
CA LEU A 390 -15.06 -3.44 5.60
C LEU A 390 -13.89 -3.73 6.57
N SER A 391 -13.10 -4.80 6.39
CA SER A 391 -11.87 -5.03 7.16
C SER A 391 -10.82 -3.92 6.92
N ILE A 392 -10.68 -3.48 5.66
CA ILE A 392 -9.79 -2.40 5.24
C ILE A 392 -10.28 -1.07 5.84
N THR A 393 -11.59 -0.86 5.93
CA THR A 393 -12.19 0.26 6.69
C THR A 393 -11.94 0.17 8.20
N VAL A 394 -11.83 -1.01 8.82
CA VAL A 394 -11.43 -1.12 10.23
C VAL A 394 -9.97 -0.71 10.41
N ILE A 395 -9.02 -1.33 9.70
CA ILE A 395 -7.60 -1.13 9.95
C ILE A 395 -7.06 0.18 9.34
N THR A 396 -7.22 0.39 8.05
CA THR A 396 -6.77 1.60 7.36
C THR A 396 -7.72 2.77 7.65
N GLY A 397 -9.04 2.51 7.60
CA GLY A 397 -10.08 3.52 7.77
C GLY A 397 -10.27 4.04 9.20
N MET A 398 -10.22 3.19 10.23
CA MET A 398 -10.39 3.60 11.64
C MET A 398 -9.08 3.64 12.43
N ALA A 399 -8.20 2.64 12.36
CA ALA A 399 -6.93 2.68 13.09
C ALA A 399 -5.85 3.55 12.42
N GLY A 400 -5.87 3.66 11.09
CA GLY A 400 -4.90 4.49 10.34
C GLY A 400 -3.58 3.81 10.04
N GLN A 401 -3.50 2.50 10.24
CA GLN A 401 -2.37 1.68 9.80
C GLN A 401 -2.74 0.97 8.50
N ILE A 402 -1.86 1.01 7.51
CA ILE A 402 -2.06 0.27 6.26
C ILE A 402 -1.67 -1.18 6.50
N SER A 403 -2.59 -2.10 6.23
CA SER A 403 -2.39 -3.54 6.34
C SER A 403 -2.58 -4.18 4.97
N LEU A 404 -1.51 -4.80 4.46
CA LEU A 404 -1.46 -5.41 3.12
C LEU A 404 -1.76 -6.92 3.11
N CYS A 405 -2.07 -7.52 4.28
CA CYS A 405 -2.44 -8.93 4.43
C CYS A 405 -3.97 -9.20 4.53
N GLN A 406 -4.84 -8.29 4.10
CA GLN A 406 -6.29 -8.53 4.20
C GLN A 406 -6.77 -9.65 3.25
N GLY A 407 -6.13 -9.85 2.09
CA GLY A 407 -6.32 -11.05 1.26
C GLY A 407 -5.91 -12.34 1.96
N THR A 408 -4.84 -12.29 2.77
CA THR A 408 -4.36 -13.41 3.57
C THR A 408 -5.35 -13.81 4.66
N PHE A 409 -5.95 -12.85 5.37
CA PHE A 409 -6.99 -13.15 6.35
C PHE A 409 -8.25 -13.72 5.70
N ALA A 410 -8.63 -13.23 4.52
CA ALA A 410 -9.71 -13.81 3.72
C ALA A 410 -9.39 -15.26 3.29
N ALA A 411 -8.16 -15.52 2.81
CA ALA A 411 -7.72 -16.88 2.48
C ALA A 411 -7.74 -17.82 3.69
N ILE A 412 -7.30 -17.39 4.87
CA ILE A 412 -7.39 -18.18 6.11
C ILE A 412 -8.85 -18.61 6.37
N GLY A 413 -9.81 -17.69 6.22
CA GLY A 413 -11.23 -18.02 6.32
C GLY A 413 -11.68 -19.03 5.27
N ALA A 414 -11.37 -18.78 3.99
CA ALA A 414 -11.73 -19.63 2.85
C ALA A 414 -11.20 -21.07 2.98
N PHE A 415 -9.90 -21.24 3.24
CA PHE A 415 -9.28 -22.55 3.38
C PHE A 415 -9.67 -23.27 4.68
N THR A 416 -9.97 -22.53 5.76
CA THR A 416 -10.55 -23.14 6.97
C THR A 416 -11.95 -23.69 6.70
N VAL A 417 -12.78 -23.02 5.87
CA VAL A 417 -14.07 -23.60 5.44
C VAL A 417 -13.84 -24.90 4.70
N PHE A 418 -13.00 -24.90 3.66
CA PHE A 418 -12.69 -26.10 2.88
C PHE A 418 -12.25 -27.27 3.79
N GLN A 419 -11.20 -27.10 4.60
CA GLN A 419 -10.63 -28.20 5.40
C GLN A 419 -11.63 -28.75 6.46
N LEU A 420 -12.53 -27.92 6.98
CA LEU A 420 -13.55 -28.34 7.96
C LEU A 420 -14.76 -29.02 7.32
N VAL A 421 -15.14 -28.62 6.11
CA VAL A 421 -16.21 -29.28 5.35
C VAL A 421 -15.72 -30.62 4.78
N ASP A 422 -14.55 -30.62 4.13
CA ASP A 422 -13.95 -31.80 3.49
C ASP A 422 -13.61 -32.92 4.50
N ARG A 423 -12.82 -32.61 5.53
CA ARG A 423 -12.29 -33.62 6.45
C ARG A 423 -13.21 -34.00 7.61
N TYR A 424 -14.04 -33.07 8.05
CA TYR A 424 -14.86 -33.22 9.26
C TYR A 424 -16.37 -33.16 8.99
N ASN A 425 -16.80 -32.98 7.74
CA ASN A 425 -18.20 -32.87 7.32
C ASN A 425 -19.01 -31.86 8.18
N LEU A 426 -18.35 -30.78 8.61
CA LEU A 426 -18.98 -29.74 9.43
C LEU A 426 -19.88 -28.85 8.56
N SER A 427 -21.02 -28.43 9.11
CA SER A 427 -21.90 -27.49 8.40
C SER A 427 -21.14 -26.22 7.99
N VAL A 428 -21.28 -25.86 6.71
CA VAL A 428 -20.48 -24.83 6.03
C VAL A 428 -20.54 -23.47 6.76
N LEU A 429 -21.67 -23.16 7.41
CA LEU A 429 -21.85 -21.93 8.19
C LEU A 429 -21.06 -21.91 9.51
N MET A 430 -20.96 -23.06 10.18
CA MET A 430 -20.11 -23.17 11.37
C MET A 430 -18.63 -23.20 10.98
N ALA A 431 -18.29 -23.87 9.87
CA ALA A 431 -16.96 -23.80 9.28
C ALA A 431 -16.55 -22.35 8.92
N ALA A 432 -17.48 -21.54 8.39
CA ALA A 432 -17.24 -20.12 8.09
C ALA A 432 -17.04 -19.26 9.35
N LEU A 433 -17.81 -19.49 10.41
CA LEU A 433 -17.64 -18.79 11.68
C LEU A 433 -16.34 -19.18 12.39
N ILE A 434 -15.95 -20.47 12.33
CA ILE A 434 -14.66 -20.96 12.82
C ILE A 434 -13.51 -20.37 11.99
N GLY A 435 -13.62 -20.34 10.66
CA GLY A 435 -12.62 -19.69 9.79
C GLY A 435 -12.42 -18.21 10.07
N ALA A 436 -13.50 -17.48 10.34
CA ALA A 436 -13.43 -16.09 10.81
C ALA A 436 -12.74 -15.97 12.19
N ALA A 437 -13.03 -16.88 13.13
CA ALA A 437 -12.38 -16.90 14.44
C ALA A 437 -10.88 -17.25 14.36
N VAL A 438 -10.50 -18.23 13.53
CA VAL A 438 -9.09 -18.58 13.25
C VAL A 438 -8.36 -17.40 12.63
N ALA A 439 -8.95 -16.73 11.63
CA ALA A 439 -8.38 -15.52 11.05
C ALA A 439 -8.21 -14.41 12.11
N ALA A 440 -9.18 -14.22 13.02
CA ALA A 440 -9.08 -13.27 14.13
C ALA A 440 -7.91 -13.57 15.08
N VAL A 441 -7.70 -14.85 15.43
CA VAL A 441 -6.58 -15.30 16.27
C VAL A 441 -5.25 -15.06 15.56
N VAL A 442 -5.12 -15.44 14.28
CA VAL A 442 -3.90 -15.21 13.49
C VAL A 442 -3.62 -13.71 13.36
N GLY A 443 -4.64 -12.86 13.16
CA GLY A 443 -4.52 -11.40 13.16
C GLY A 443 -4.06 -10.82 14.50
N ALA A 444 -4.57 -11.34 15.62
CA ALA A 444 -4.13 -10.96 16.95
C ALA A 444 -2.66 -11.33 17.20
N VAL A 445 -2.26 -12.56 16.85
CA VAL A 445 -0.88 -13.08 16.97
C VAL A 445 0.08 -12.26 16.10
N LEU A 446 -0.28 -11.99 14.84
CA LEU A 446 0.49 -11.15 13.93
C LEU A 446 0.69 -9.71 14.48
N SER A 447 -0.28 -9.19 15.23
CA SER A 447 -0.18 -7.86 15.84
C SER A 447 0.79 -7.80 17.02
N LEU A 448 1.05 -8.91 17.73
CA LEU A 448 1.92 -8.95 18.92
C LEU A 448 3.37 -8.45 18.67
N PRO A 449 4.06 -8.80 17.57
CA PRO A 449 5.32 -8.16 17.20
C PRO A 449 5.14 -6.79 16.53
N ILE A 450 4.14 -6.65 15.66
CA ILE A 450 3.91 -5.47 14.80
C ILE A 450 3.52 -4.22 15.60
N ARG A 451 2.82 -4.35 16.73
CA ARG A 451 2.33 -3.22 17.55
C ARG A 451 3.39 -2.20 18.04
N LYS A 452 4.69 -2.51 17.90
CA LYS A 452 5.83 -1.62 18.21
C LYS A 452 6.50 -0.98 16.96
N LEU A 453 5.95 -1.21 15.76
CA LEU A 453 6.49 -0.69 14.49
C LEU A 453 5.85 0.66 14.13
N GLY A 454 6.65 1.53 13.49
CA GLY A 454 6.16 2.76 12.85
C GLY A 454 5.21 2.49 11.69
N GLY A 455 4.69 3.56 11.06
CA GLY A 455 3.63 3.46 10.06
C GLY A 455 4.06 2.68 8.82
N ILE A 456 5.25 3.01 8.29
CA ILE A 456 5.82 2.35 7.10
C ILE A 456 6.19 0.89 7.42
N TRP A 457 6.83 0.65 8.57
CA TRP A 457 7.26 -0.69 8.99
C TRP A 457 6.08 -1.63 9.28
N THR A 458 4.94 -1.11 9.72
CA THR A 458 3.69 -1.88 9.84
C THR A 458 3.23 -2.41 8.47
N ALA A 459 3.19 -1.55 7.45
CA ALA A 459 2.82 -1.96 6.10
C ALA A 459 3.80 -3.02 5.54
N ILE A 460 5.12 -2.82 5.71
CA ILE A 460 6.16 -3.79 5.33
C ILE A 460 5.91 -5.16 6.00
N ALA A 461 5.70 -5.18 7.32
CA ALA A 461 5.49 -6.42 8.07
C ALA A 461 4.24 -7.18 7.61
N THR A 462 3.15 -6.47 7.29
CA THR A 462 1.94 -7.11 6.75
C THR A 462 2.12 -7.63 5.33
N LEU A 463 2.87 -6.95 4.47
CA LEU A 463 3.19 -7.43 3.12
C LEU A 463 4.11 -8.67 3.16
N ALA A 464 5.10 -8.66 4.06
CA ALA A 464 5.97 -9.80 4.31
C ALA A 464 5.20 -11.03 4.79
N PHE A 465 4.27 -10.84 5.74
CA PHE A 465 3.38 -11.91 6.19
C PHE A 465 2.44 -12.41 5.08
N ALA A 466 1.92 -11.52 4.24
CA ALA A 466 1.04 -11.92 3.14
C ALA A 466 1.73 -12.84 2.13
N TYR A 467 2.96 -12.50 1.75
CA TYR A 467 3.80 -13.32 0.87
C TYR A 467 4.35 -14.59 1.53
N PHE A 468 4.67 -14.54 2.83
CA PHE A 468 5.03 -15.74 3.60
C PHE A 468 3.86 -16.73 3.67
N PHE A 469 2.62 -16.23 3.84
CA PHE A 469 1.44 -17.08 3.85
C PHE A 469 1.17 -17.72 2.49
N ASP A 470 1.14 -16.90 1.43
CA ASP A 470 1.03 -17.32 0.03
C ASP A 470 2.01 -18.47 -0.29
N ALA A 471 3.30 -18.20 -0.13
CA ALA A 471 4.32 -19.06 -0.69
C ALA A 471 4.66 -20.28 0.19
N VAL A 472 4.46 -20.21 1.52
CA VAL A 472 4.65 -21.34 2.47
C VAL A 472 3.32 -21.96 2.93
N LEU A 473 2.49 -21.18 3.63
CA LEU A 473 1.40 -21.72 4.45
C LEU A 473 0.24 -22.27 3.61
N VAL A 474 -0.12 -21.65 2.48
CA VAL A 474 -1.15 -22.18 1.57
C VAL A 474 -0.78 -23.58 1.07
N LYS A 475 0.49 -23.80 0.75
CA LYS A 475 0.94 -25.05 0.10
C LYS A 475 1.03 -26.24 1.05
N LEU A 476 0.94 -26.00 2.37
CA LEU A 476 0.85 -27.08 3.36
C LEU A 476 -0.52 -27.79 3.25
N SER A 477 -0.50 -29.11 3.10
CA SER A 477 -1.70 -29.94 2.86
C SER A 477 -2.79 -29.82 3.94
N TRP A 478 -2.38 -29.54 5.19
CA TRP A 478 -3.27 -29.31 6.34
C TRP A 478 -3.81 -27.87 6.45
N ILE A 479 -3.36 -26.95 5.59
CA ILE A 479 -3.84 -25.57 5.52
C ILE A 479 -4.57 -25.34 4.20
N GLY A 480 -3.88 -25.29 3.05
CA GLY A 480 -4.50 -25.00 1.76
C GLY A 480 -4.80 -26.22 0.88
N GLY A 481 -4.61 -27.44 1.38
CA GLY A 481 -4.98 -28.68 0.68
C GLY A 481 -3.84 -29.34 -0.13
N GLY A 482 -2.72 -28.64 -0.34
CA GLY A 482 -1.57 -29.15 -1.08
C GLY A 482 -1.75 -29.08 -2.60
N ASP A 483 -0.91 -29.79 -3.35
CA ASP A 483 -0.77 -29.60 -4.80
C ASP A 483 -2.07 -29.82 -5.59
N SER A 484 -2.90 -30.78 -5.17
CA SER A 484 -4.23 -31.02 -5.75
C SER A 484 -5.13 -29.77 -5.69
N ALA A 485 -5.11 -29.06 -4.57
CA ALA A 485 -5.91 -27.86 -4.35
C ALA A 485 -5.37 -26.64 -5.09
N LEU A 486 -4.06 -26.58 -5.33
CA LEU A 486 -3.43 -25.53 -6.14
C LEU A 486 -3.75 -25.67 -7.63
N LEU A 487 -3.94 -26.90 -8.13
CA LEU A 487 -4.11 -27.20 -9.55
C LEU A 487 -5.58 -27.30 -10.00
N GLN A 488 -6.45 -27.95 -9.23
CA GLN A 488 -7.86 -28.14 -9.59
C GLN A 488 -8.80 -27.19 -8.85
N GLY A 489 -8.32 -26.54 -7.79
CA GLY A 489 -9.18 -25.89 -6.80
C GLY A 489 -9.85 -26.94 -5.89
N THR A 490 -10.54 -26.47 -4.85
CA THR A 490 -11.17 -27.35 -3.85
C THR A 490 -12.64 -27.02 -3.68
N ALA A 491 -13.50 -28.01 -3.93
CA ALA A 491 -14.94 -27.83 -3.91
C ALA A 491 -15.44 -27.45 -2.51
N VAL A 492 -16.16 -26.34 -2.42
CA VAL A 492 -16.86 -25.91 -1.20
C VAL A 492 -18.36 -25.93 -1.48
N PRO A 493 -19.09 -26.98 -1.06
CA PRO A 493 -20.51 -27.08 -1.32
C PRO A 493 -21.27 -25.93 -0.64
N ARG A 494 -22.36 -25.47 -1.27
CA ARG A 494 -23.26 -24.50 -0.64
C ARG A 494 -24.10 -25.18 0.45
N PRO A 495 -24.35 -24.52 1.60
CA PRO A 495 -25.16 -25.10 2.66
C PRO A 495 -26.66 -25.10 2.30
N VAL A 496 -27.40 -26.04 2.89
CA VAL A 496 -28.87 -25.99 2.95
C VAL A 496 -29.26 -25.52 4.36
N ILE A 497 -30.11 -24.49 4.47
CA ILE A 497 -30.62 -23.96 5.75
C ILE A 497 -32.08 -24.40 5.90
N GLY A 498 -32.28 -25.61 6.41
CA GLY A 498 -33.62 -26.19 6.61
C GLY A 498 -34.38 -26.30 5.27
N PRO A 499 -35.51 -25.60 5.08
CA PRO A 499 -36.26 -25.62 3.83
C PRO A 499 -35.67 -24.71 2.73
N TRP A 500 -34.59 -23.98 2.98
CA TRP A 500 -33.97 -23.06 2.00
C TRP A 500 -32.64 -23.63 1.51
N ASP A 501 -32.59 -23.96 0.22
CA ASP A 501 -31.38 -24.40 -0.47
C ASP A 501 -30.61 -23.18 -1.02
N LEU A 502 -29.32 -23.03 -0.68
CA LEU A 502 -28.49 -21.93 -1.18
C LEU A 502 -27.75 -22.30 -2.47
N ALA A 503 -27.98 -23.50 -3.04
CA ALA A 503 -27.63 -23.81 -4.43
C ALA A 503 -28.20 -22.76 -5.42
N ASP A 504 -29.38 -22.20 -5.14
CA ASP A 504 -29.91 -21.06 -5.90
C ASP A 504 -29.10 -19.78 -5.60
N ASP A 505 -28.48 -19.22 -6.65
CA ASP A 505 -27.72 -17.97 -6.62
C ASP A 505 -28.49 -16.80 -5.98
N LYS A 506 -29.83 -16.77 -6.09
CA LYS A 506 -30.68 -15.70 -5.53
C LYS A 506 -30.89 -15.87 -4.03
N TYR A 507 -31.10 -17.09 -3.53
CA TYR A 507 -31.15 -17.34 -2.08
C TYR A 507 -29.78 -17.08 -1.45
N TYR A 508 -28.69 -17.45 -2.13
CA TYR A 508 -27.33 -17.12 -1.68
C TYR A 508 -27.06 -15.60 -1.68
N LEU A 509 -27.50 -14.86 -2.71
CA LEU A 509 -27.39 -13.39 -2.76
C LEU A 509 -28.10 -12.73 -1.58
N VAL A 510 -29.32 -13.16 -1.25
CA VAL A 510 -30.08 -12.64 -0.09
C VAL A 510 -29.37 -12.96 1.21
N PHE A 511 -28.90 -14.20 1.38
CA PHE A 511 -28.15 -14.63 2.56
C PHE A 511 -26.86 -13.81 2.79
N ALA A 512 -26.03 -13.67 1.76
CA ALA A 512 -24.81 -12.86 1.80
C ALA A 512 -25.11 -11.38 2.10
N SER A 513 -26.22 -10.86 1.56
CA SER A 513 -26.67 -9.48 1.80
C SER A 513 -27.07 -9.24 3.26
N VAL A 514 -27.73 -10.21 3.90
CA VAL A 514 -28.06 -10.14 5.34
C VAL A 514 -26.78 -10.11 6.19
N ILE A 515 -25.80 -10.97 5.90
CA ILE A 515 -24.51 -10.95 6.63
C ILE A 515 -23.79 -9.62 6.42
N LEU A 516 -23.75 -9.08 5.19
CA LEU A 516 -23.15 -7.77 4.91
C LEU A 516 -23.80 -6.65 5.73
N ILE A 517 -25.13 -6.64 5.86
CA ILE A 517 -25.86 -5.65 6.67
C ILE A 517 -25.47 -5.78 8.16
N VAL A 518 -25.40 -7.00 8.69
CA VAL A 518 -24.99 -7.26 10.09
C VAL A 518 -23.55 -6.80 10.33
N VAL A 519 -22.60 -7.17 9.47
CA VAL A 519 -21.18 -6.75 9.59
C VAL A 519 -21.05 -5.23 9.46
N ALA A 520 -21.76 -4.61 8.51
CA ALA A 520 -21.79 -3.15 8.37
C ALA A 520 -22.34 -2.45 9.62
N MET A 521 -23.38 -3.00 10.25
CA MET A 521 -23.93 -2.48 11.52
C MET A 521 -22.93 -2.61 12.67
N VAL A 522 -22.24 -3.75 12.79
CA VAL A 522 -21.16 -3.96 13.77
C VAL A 522 -20.03 -2.95 13.57
N VAL A 523 -19.56 -2.73 12.33
CA VAL A 523 -18.51 -1.74 12.02
C VAL A 523 -18.96 -0.30 12.32
N LEU A 524 -20.23 0.06 12.06
CA LEU A 524 -20.78 1.36 12.46
C LEU A 524 -20.83 1.52 13.99
N GLN A 525 -21.15 0.46 14.74
CA GLN A 525 -21.21 0.51 16.20
C GLN A 525 -19.81 0.56 16.82
N LEU A 526 -18.84 -0.18 16.27
CA LEU A 526 -17.42 -0.09 16.64
C LEU A 526 -16.86 1.33 16.41
N ARG A 527 -17.23 1.99 15.30
CA ARG A 527 -16.83 3.37 15.00
C ARG A 527 -17.38 4.38 16.01
N LYS A 528 -18.63 4.21 16.45
CA LYS A 528 -19.29 5.10 17.42
C LYS A 528 -18.88 4.83 18.87
N GLY A 529 -18.57 3.57 19.19
CA GLY A 529 -18.24 3.12 20.54
C GLY A 529 -16.91 3.65 21.07
N THR A 530 -16.58 3.25 22.29
CA THR A 530 -15.31 3.64 22.94
C THR A 530 -14.09 3.26 22.09
N PHE A 531 -14.09 2.09 21.46
CA PHE A 531 -13.01 1.65 20.57
C PHE A 531 -12.72 2.63 19.41
N GLY A 532 -13.76 3.07 18.68
CA GLY A 532 -13.60 4.08 17.63
C GLY A 532 -13.06 5.41 18.15
N ARG A 533 -13.54 5.87 19.32
CA ARG A 533 -13.03 7.08 19.99
C ARG A 533 -11.55 6.94 20.39
N THR A 534 -11.14 5.78 20.90
CA THR A 534 -9.75 5.45 21.22
C THR A 534 -8.84 5.52 19.98
N LEU A 535 -9.29 4.99 18.84
CA LEU A 535 -8.52 5.07 17.59
C LEU A 535 -8.44 6.48 17.02
N VAL A 536 -9.46 7.32 17.21
CA VAL A 536 -9.42 8.75 16.84
C VAL A 536 -8.42 9.52 17.70
N ALA A 537 -8.38 9.28 19.02
CA ALA A 537 -7.40 9.92 19.92
C ALA A 537 -5.95 9.56 19.52
N LEU A 538 -5.68 8.27 19.28
CA LEU A 538 -4.37 7.77 18.84
C LEU A 538 -3.91 8.33 17.48
N ARG A 539 -4.84 8.79 16.64
CA ARG A 539 -4.56 9.45 15.35
C ARG A 539 -4.27 10.95 15.48
N GLY A 540 -4.75 11.61 16.54
CA GLY A 540 -4.46 13.01 16.82
C GLY A 540 -3.07 13.17 17.43
N SER A 541 -2.74 12.38 18.45
CA SER A 541 -1.39 12.24 18.99
C SER A 541 -1.26 10.92 19.73
N GLU A 542 -0.38 10.02 19.26
CA GLU A 542 -0.11 8.76 19.96
C GLU A 542 0.49 9.03 21.35
N VAL A 543 1.43 9.98 21.45
CA VAL A 543 2.07 10.37 22.72
C VAL A 543 1.07 11.02 23.68
N GLY A 544 0.18 11.88 23.17
CA GLY A 544 -0.87 12.54 23.97
C GLY A 544 -2.00 11.59 24.38
N ALA A 545 -2.21 10.49 23.66
CA ALA A 545 -3.11 9.42 24.06
C ALA A 545 -2.44 8.49 25.11
N GLU A 546 -1.16 8.12 24.92
CA GLU A 546 -0.42 7.30 25.88
C GLU A 546 -0.29 7.98 27.25
N SER A 547 -0.14 9.31 27.32
CA SER A 547 -0.06 10.04 28.60
C SER A 547 -1.35 10.02 29.43
N ILE A 548 -2.52 9.94 28.79
CA ILE A 548 -3.83 9.75 29.46
C ILE A 548 -4.21 8.27 29.63
N GLY A 549 -3.24 7.35 29.55
CA GLY A 549 -3.41 5.92 29.80
C GLY A 549 -3.97 5.10 28.63
N ILE A 550 -4.14 5.69 27.44
CA ILE A 550 -4.60 4.94 26.25
C ILE A 550 -3.44 4.13 25.68
N SER A 551 -3.44 2.83 25.97
CA SER A 551 -2.41 1.90 25.45
C SER A 551 -2.58 1.65 23.94
N ALA A 552 -1.81 2.34 23.11
CA ALA A 552 -1.79 2.19 21.64
C ALA A 552 -1.68 0.73 21.20
N GLY A 553 -0.80 -0.05 21.84
CA GLY A 553 -0.56 -1.45 21.52
C GLY A 553 -1.75 -2.40 21.75
N ARG A 554 -2.71 -2.09 22.66
CA ARG A 554 -3.95 -2.87 22.79
C ARG A 554 -4.95 -2.50 21.71
N ALA A 555 -5.11 -1.20 21.41
CA ALA A 555 -6.01 -0.73 20.37
C ALA A 555 -5.63 -1.26 18.98
N ARG A 556 -4.32 -1.28 18.67
CA ARG A 556 -3.77 -1.91 17.44
C ARG A 556 -4.10 -3.41 17.36
N LEU A 557 -3.90 -4.17 18.46
CA LEU A 557 -4.17 -5.61 18.48
C LEU A 557 -5.65 -5.92 18.24
N VAL A 558 -6.56 -5.18 18.89
CA VAL A 558 -8.00 -5.33 18.67
C VAL A 558 -8.39 -4.92 17.24
N ALA A 559 -7.80 -3.86 16.69
CA ALA A 559 -8.05 -3.45 15.29
C ALA A 559 -7.63 -4.54 14.29
N PHE A 560 -6.45 -5.14 14.48
CA PHE A 560 -5.99 -6.26 13.65
C PHE A 560 -6.92 -7.48 13.77
N ALA A 561 -7.21 -7.94 15.00
CA ALA A 561 -8.06 -9.10 15.25
C ALA A 561 -9.48 -8.94 14.66
N VAL A 562 -10.11 -7.78 14.86
CA VAL A 562 -11.45 -7.49 14.31
C VAL A 562 -11.41 -7.33 12.79
N SER A 563 -10.36 -6.73 12.21
CA SER A 563 -10.21 -6.69 10.75
C SER A 563 -10.06 -8.09 10.17
N ALA A 564 -9.25 -8.95 10.79
CA ALA A 564 -8.99 -10.31 10.33
C ALA A 564 -10.23 -11.21 10.46
N PHE A 565 -11.04 -11.04 11.52
CA PHE A 565 -12.36 -11.71 11.63
C PHE A 565 -13.26 -11.37 10.45
N ILE A 566 -13.39 -10.07 10.13
CA ILE A 566 -14.25 -9.58 9.05
C ILE A 566 -13.73 -10.04 7.68
N ALA A 567 -12.42 -9.96 7.45
CA ALA A 567 -11.79 -10.45 6.23
C ALA A 567 -11.98 -11.96 6.07
N GLY A 568 -11.74 -12.75 7.12
CA GLY A 568 -11.94 -14.20 7.14
C GLY A 568 -13.38 -14.61 6.86
N LEU A 569 -14.36 -13.92 7.45
CA LEU A 569 -15.78 -14.15 7.15
C LEU A 569 -16.12 -13.82 5.68
N GLY A 570 -15.56 -12.73 5.14
CA GLY A 570 -15.75 -12.38 3.73
C GLY A 570 -15.08 -13.37 2.77
N GLY A 571 -13.89 -13.88 3.09
CA GLY A 571 -13.21 -14.92 2.31
C GLY A 571 -13.88 -16.28 2.37
N ALA A 572 -14.39 -16.66 3.55
CA ALA A 572 -15.24 -17.84 3.74
C ALA A 572 -16.48 -17.78 2.84
N LEU A 573 -17.15 -16.63 2.76
CA LEU A 573 -18.29 -16.43 1.84
C LEU A 573 -17.87 -16.36 0.36
N LEU A 574 -16.64 -15.92 0.04
CA LEU A 574 -16.13 -15.91 -1.33
C LEU A 574 -15.86 -17.34 -1.84
N ALA A 575 -15.36 -18.21 -0.98
CA ALA A 575 -15.21 -19.64 -1.25
C ALA A 575 -16.56 -20.32 -1.54
N ILE A 576 -17.57 -20.08 -0.69
CA ILE A 576 -18.92 -20.66 -0.84
C ILE A 576 -19.61 -20.12 -2.10
N GLN A 577 -19.41 -18.84 -2.44
CA GLN A 577 -19.97 -18.25 -3.66
C GLN A 577 -19.40 -18.90 -4.93
N GLN A 578 -18.09 -19.14 -4.98
CA GLN A 578 -17.42 -19.70 -6.15
C GLN A 578 -17.49 -21.23 -6.19
N GLU A 579 -18.06 -21.86 -5.16
CA GLU A 579 -18.02 -23.30 -4.87
C GLU A 579 -16.60 -23.88 -4.89
N ASN A 580 -15.57 -23.03 -4.77
CA ASN A 580 -14.18 -23.36 -5.03
C ASN A 580 -13.23 -22.44 -4.24
N VAL A 581 -12.23 -23.00 -3.57
CA VAL A 581 -11.07 -22.23 -3.08
C VAL A 581 -9.86 -22.39 -4.00
N ASN A 582 -9.44 -21.27 -4.60
CA ASN A 582 -8.17 -21.13 -5.29
C ASN A 582 -7.47 -19.84 -4.83
N TYR A 583 -6.24 -19.95 -4.32
CA TYR A 583 -5.45 -18.80 -3.84
C TYR A 583 -4.89 -17.95 -4.99
N GLY A 584 -4.38 -18.62 -6.03
CA GLY A 584 -3.70 -18.02 -7.18
C GLY A 584 -4.60 -17.11 -8.04
N THR A 585 -5.93 -17.27 -7.96
CA THR A 585 -6.89 -16.37 -8.61
C THR A 585 -7.43 -15.30 -7.66
N ASN A 586 -7.83 -15.68 -6.44
CA ASN A 586 -8.64 -14.81 -5.57
C ASN A 586 -7.87 -14.02 -4.50
N PHE A 587 -6.77 -14.57 -3.97
CA PHE A 587 -6.20 -14.12 -2.70
C PHE A 587 -4.73 -13.65 -2.77
N VAL A 588 -4.10 -13.74 -3.94
CA VAL A 588 -2.71 -13.32 -4.21
C VAL A 588 -2.42 -11.90 -3.65
N PRO A 589 -1.26 -11.66 -2.99
CA PRO A 589 -0.90 -10.36 -2.41
C PRO A 589 -0.98 -9.17 -3.39
N PHE A 590 -0.74 -9.37 -4.68
CA PHE A 590 -0.89 -8.34 -5.71
C PHE A 590 -2.36 -7.93 -5.93
N THR A 591 -3.30 -8.88 -5.97
CA THR A 591 -4.74 -8.62 -6.01
C THR A 591 -5.22 -7.97 -4.71
N ALA A 592 -4.72 -8.44 -3.57
CA ALA A 592 -5.03 -7.87 -2.26
C ALA A 592 -4.49 -6.42 -2.08
N LEU A 593 -3.37 -6.07 -2.72
CA LEU A 593 -2.89 -4.69 -2.80
C LEU A 593 -3.91 -3.81 -3.52
N PHE A 594 -4.46 -4.27 -4.65
CA PHE A 594 -5.48 -3.52 -5.39
C PHE A 594 -6.76 -3.30 -4.58
N TRP A 595 -7.18 -4.26 -3.75
CA TRP A 595 -8.29 -4.08 -2.80
C TRP A 595 -8.05 -2.91 -1.83
N VAL A 596 -6.84 -2.77 -1.29
CA VAL A 596 -6.48 -1.63 -0.44
C VAL A 596 -6.51 -0.33 -1.24
N VAL A 597 -6.00 -0.33 -2.47
CA VAL A 597 -6.02 0.84 -3.37
C VAL A 597 -7.46 1.31 -3.65
N ILE A 598 -8.36 0.43 -4.12
CA ILE A 598 -9.72 0.84 -4.51
C ILE A 598 -10.57 1.31 -3.31
N VAL A 599 -10.45 0.65 -2.15
CA VAL A 599 -11.14 1.09 -0.91
C VAL A 599 -10.66 2.45 -0.45
N VAL A 600 -9.35 2.69 -0.48
CA VAL A 600 -8.79 3.98 -0.01
C VAL A 600 -9.10 5.11 -0.99
N THR A 601 -9.03 4.87 -2.31
CA THR A 601 -9.45 5.82 -3.36
C THR A 601 -10.90 6.27 -3.19
N LEU A 602 -11.84 5.34 -2.99
CA LEU A 602 -13.27 5.66 -2.91
C LEU A 602 -13.69 6.18 -1.53
N GLY A 603 -13.13 5.68 -0.43
CA GLY A 603 -13.33 6.24 0.91
C GLY A 603 -13.12 5.22 2.02
N SER A 604 -11.87 4.99 2.42
CA SER A 604 -11.56 4.00 3.46
C SER A 604 -12.23 4.28 4.80
N ARG A 605 -12.58 5.54 5.09
CA ARG A 605 -13.09 5.99 6.40
C ARG A 605 -14.58 5.74 6.62
N THR A 606 -15.36 5.34 5.61
CA THR A 606 -16.78 4.95 5.79
C THR A 606 -17.12 3.61 5.17
N VAL A 607 -18.10 2.95 5.80
CA VAL A 607 -18.83 1.79 5.26
C VAL A 607 -19.30 2.04 3.82
N ARG A 608 -19.75 3.25 3.47
CA ARG A 608 -20.20 3.57 2.10
C ARG A 608 -19.07 3.57 1.09
N GLY A 609 -17.88 4.06 1.45
CA GLY A 609 -16.71 3.98 0.59
C GLY A 609 -16.29 2.53 0.32
N ALA A 610 -16.31 1.67 1.35
CA ALA A 610 -16.06 0.23 1.20
C ALA A 610 -17.10 -0.48 0.31
N LEU A 611 -18.40 -0.22 0.52
CA LEU A 611 -19.47 -0.81 -0.31
C LEU A 611 -19.38 -0.35 -1.76
N ASN A 612 -19.17 0.95 -2.00
CA ASN A 612 -19.00 1.49 -3.35
C ASN A 612 -17.71 0.96 -4.01
N ALA A 613 -16.66 0.68 -3.24
CA ALA A 613 -15.44 0.06 -3.73
C ALA A 613 -15.64 -1.41 -4.14
N ALA A 614 -16.41 -2.18 -3.38
CA ALA A 614 -16.70 -3.58 -3.74
C ALA A 614 -17.64 -3.68 -4.95
N ALA A 615 -18.67 -2.83 -5.01
CA ALA A 615 -19.50 -2.66 -6.19
C ALA A 615 -18.67 -2.25 -7.41
N SER A 616 -17.72 -1.32 -7.25
CA SER A 616 -16.78 -0.97 -8.33
C SER A 616 -15.88 -2.13 -8.72
N PHE A 617 -15.30 -2.86 -7.77
CA PHE A 617 -14.41 -3.98 -8.05
C PHE A 617 -15.08 -5.07 -8.90
N ALA A 618 -16.31 -5.47 -8.55
CA ALA A 618 -17.01 -6.54 -9.26
C ALA A 618 -17.71 -6.07 -10.55
N VAL A 619 -18.29 -4.86 -10.58
CA VAL A 619 -19.22 -4.46 -11.64
C VAL A 619 -18.63 -3.48 -12.66
N PHE A 620 -17.55 -2.75 -12.35
CA PHE A 620 -17.05 -1.65 -13.21
C PHE A 620 -16.64 -2.11 -14.62
N ASP A 621 -15.95 -3.23 -14.76
CA ASP A 621 -15.55 -3.79 -16.06
C ASP A 621 -16.75 -4.05 -16.97
N GLN A 622 -17.82 -4.64 -16.43
CA GLN A 622 -19.02 -5.02 -17.17
C GLN A 622 -19.95 -3.83 -17.44
N LEU A 623 -20.19 -2.99 -16.42
CA LEU A 623 -21.08 -1.82 -16.50
C LEU A 623 -20.48 -0.65 -17.30
N ILE A 624 -19.20 -0.32 -17.07
CA ILE A 624 -18.59 0.93 -17.55
C ILE A 624 -17.67 0.69 -18.74
N LEU A 625 -16.84 -0.36 -18.73
CA LEU A 625 -15.90 -0.60 -19.84
C LEU A 625 -16.57 -1.31 -21.00
N LYS A 626 -17.28 -2.41 -20.74
CA LYS A 626 -17.97 -3.23 -21.76
C LYS A 626 -19.41 -2.79 -22.05
N GLY A 627 -19.98 -1.88 -21.25
CA GLY A 627 -21.32 -1.33 -21.44
C GLY A 627 -22.48 -2.35 -21.37
N THR A 628 -22.25 -3.58 -20.88
CA THR A 628 -23.19 -4.71 -21.01
C THR A 628 -24.53 -4.47 -20.33
N VAL A 629 -24.58 -3.60 -19.31
CA VAL A 629 -25.81 -3.15 -18.66
C VAL A 629 -26.76 -2.44 -19.64
N PHE A 630 -26.27 -1.71 -20.63
CA PHE A 630 -27.16 -1.07 -21.62
C PHE A 630 -27.79 -2.10 -22.56
N ALA A 631 -27.01 -3.05 -23.08
CA ALA A 631 -27.53 -4.17 -23.88
C ALA A 631 -28.54 -5.03 -23.08
N TRP A 632 -28.29 -5.22 -21.79
CA TRP A 632 -29.18 -5.93 -20.86
C TRP A 632 -30.48 -5.17 -20.57
N ILE A 633 -30.42 -3.87 -20.23
CA ILE A 633 -31.59 -3.01 -20.00
C ILE A 633 -32.47 -2.94 -21.27
N LEU A 634 -31.84 -2.78 -22.44
CA LEU A 634 -32.52 -2.68 -23.73
C LEU A 634 -32.93 -4.04 -24.30
N ARG A 635 -32.58 -5.15 -23.64
CA ARG A 635 -32.87 -6.55 -24.04
C ARG A 635 -32.51 -6.86 -25.50
N SER A 636 -31.46 -6.24 -26.01
CA SER A 636 -31.09 -6.26 -27.42
C SER A 636 -29.58 -6.46 -27.59
N PRO A 637 -29.11 -7.72 -27.72
CA PRO A 637 -27.69 -8.03 -27.91
C PRO A 637 -27.05 -7.34 -29.12
N THR A 638 -27.86 -6.98 -30.11
CA THR A 638 -27.45 -6.38 -31.39
C THR A 638 -27.58 -4.85 -31.45
N ALA A 639 -28.18 -4.19 -30.45
CA ALA A 639 -28.39 -2.75 -30.48
C ALA A 639 -27.17 -1.93 -30.02
N ILE A 640 -26.35 -2.49 -29.11
CA ILE A 640 -25.09 -1.87 -28.66
C ILE A 640 -24.00 -2.95 -28.46
N PRO A 641 -23.51 -3.61 -29.53
CA PRO A 641 -22.22 -4.30 -29.49
C PRO A 641 -21.09 -3.26 -29.46
N ASP A 642 -20.04 -3.50 -28.68
CA ASP A 642 -18.70 -2.91 -28.80
C ASP A 642 -18.60 -1.37 -28.96
N PHE A 643 -19.54 -0.59 -28.41
CA PHE A 643 -19.47 0.88 -28.44
C PHE A 643 -18.20 1.43 -27.75
N PHE A 644 -17.63 0.66 -26.82
CA PHE A 644 -16.31 0.89 -26.23
C PHE A 644 -15.60 -0.46 -25.99
N PRO A 645 -14.70 -0.91 -26.89
CA PRO A 645 -13.89 -2.12 -26.68
C PRO A 645 -12.70 -1.83 -25.73
N ILE A 646 -12.98 -1.24 -24.57
CA ILE A 646 -11.96 -0.77 -23.62
C ILE A 646 -11.50 -1.94 -22.75
N SER A 647 -10.21 -2.27 -22.82
CA SER A 647 -9.61 -3.37 -22.06
C SER A 647 -9.85 -3.26 -20.55
N GLY A 648 -10.24 -4.36 -19.90
CA GLY A 648 -10.39 -4.45 -18.43
C GLY A 648 -9.14 -4.06 -17.63
N LYS A 649 -7.95 -4.02 -18.27
CA LYS A 649 -6.73 -3.42 -17.70
C LYS A 649 -6.95 -1.98 -17.20
N TRP A 650 -7.87 -1.22 -17.80
CA TRP A 650 -8.20 0.15 -17.39
C TRP A 650 -8.77 0.27 -15.97
N VAL A 651 -9.40 -0.78 -15.42
CA VAL A 651 -9.89 -0.75 -14.03
C VAL A 651 -8.76 -0.46 -13.05
N TYR A 652 -7.63 -1.16 -13.21
CA TYR A 652 -6.43 -1.00 -12.40
C TYR A 652 -5.77 0.36 -12.58
N VAL A 653 -5.69 0.85 -13.83
CA VAL A 653 -5.15 2.18 -14.16
C VAL A 653 -5.97 3.29 -13.50
N LEU A 654 -7.30 3.27 -13.68
CA LEU A 654 -8.18 4.33 -13.19
C LEU A 654 -8.20 4.39 -11.67
N PHE A 655 -8.37 3.26 -10.97
CA PHE A 655 -8.41 3.25 -9.50
C PHE A 655 -7.03 3.45 -8.85
N GLY A 656 -5.95 3.00 -9.49
CA GLY A 656 -4.58 3.21 -9.04
C GLY A 656 -4.07 4.64 -9.23
N LEU A 657 -4.41 5.30 -10.34
CA LEU A 657 -4.15 6.73 -10.52
C LEU A 657 -5.07 7.59 -9.66
N ALA A 658 -6.34 7.21 -9.46
CA ALA A 658 -7.24 7.92 -8.56
C ALA A 658 -6.80 7.86 -7.08
N ALA A 659 -5.90 6.94 -6.70
CA ALA A 659 -5.25 6.95 -5.38
C ALA A 659 -4.43 8.24 -5.13
N ILE A 660 -3.92 8.89 -6.19
CA ILE A 660 -3.27 10.21 -6.11
C ILE A 660 -4.23 11.26 -5.51
N GLN A 661 -5.53 11.13 -5.79
CA GLN A 661 -6.55 12.03 -5.24
C GLN A 661 -6.78 11.82 -3.74
N PHE A 662 -6.59 10.60 -3.20
CA PHE A 662 -6.67 10.35 -1.75
C PHE A 662 -5.64 11.18 -0.96
N ALA A 663 -4.44 11.40 -1.53
CA ALA A 663 -3.42 12.22 -0.86
C ALA A 663 -3.72 13.73 -0.88
N ARG A 664 -4.70 14.17 -1.69
CA ARG A 664 -5.30 15.52 -1.63
C ARG A 664 -6.62 15.56 -0.83
N HIS A 665 -7.31 14.42 -0.76
CA HIS A 665 -8.65 14.25 -0.19
C HIS A 665 -8.70 12.93 0.61
N PRO A 666 -8.18 12.90 1.85
CA PRO A 666 -8.10 11.69 2.66
C PRO A 666 -9.46 11.24 3.22
N GLU A 667 -10.55 11.90 2.84
CA GLU A 667 -11.95 11.44 2.92
C GLU A 667 -12.34 10.47 1.79
N GLY A 668 -11.64 10.49 0.65
CA GLY A 668 -11.94 9.68 -0.55
C GLY A 668 -13.05 10.25 -1.43
N LEU A 669 -13.15 9.72 -2.66
CA LEU A 669 -14.04 10.26 -3.72
C LEU A 669 -15.53 10.27 -3.35
N VAL A 670 -16.01 9.31 -2.56
CA VAL A 670 -17.43 9.14 -2.19
C VAL A 670 -17.86 10.11 -1.09
N GLU A 671 -16.96 10.46 -0.17
CA GLU A 671 -17.28 11.34 0.97
C GLU A 671 -17.18 12.82 0.62
N ARG A 672 -16.28 13.16 -0.33
CA ARG A 672 -16.04 14.51 -0.85
C ARG A 672 -17.38 15.22 -1.15
N PRO A 673 -17.62 16.43 -0.61
CA PRO A 673 -18.79 17.20 -0.99
C PRO A 673 -18.68 17.56 -2.48
N ALA A 674 -19.61 17.06 -3.28
CA ALA A 674 -19.76 17.50 -4.66
C ALA A 674 -20.13 18.99 -4.65
N SER A 675 -19.14 19.86 -4.88
CA SER A 675 -19.36 21.27 -5.11
C SER A 675 -20.31 21.39 -6.29
N MET A 676 -21.51 21.92 -6.08
CA MET A 676 -22.45 22.21 -7.17
C MET A 676 -21.68 22.95 -8.29
N PRO A 677 -21.73 22.47 -9.55
CA PRO A 677 -21.03 23.15 -10.64
C PRO A 677 -21.49 24.60 -10.69
N LYS A 678 -20.58 25.54 -10.97
CA LYS A 678 -20.81 26.99 -10.76
C LYS A 678 -22.05 27.54 -11.49
N PHE A 679 -22.52 26.84 -12.52
CA PHE A 679 -23.80 27.08 -13.21
C PHE A 679 -25.02 26.83 -12.31
N ILE A 680 -25.08 25.70 -11.59
CA ILE A 680 -26.19 25.37 -10.68
C ILE A 680 -26.20 26.31 -9.47
N THR A 681 -25.04 26.70 -8.93
CA THR A 681 -25.02 27.72 -7.86
C THR A 681 -25.49 29.10 -8.35
N LYS A 682 -25.22 29.47 -9.62
CA LYS A 682 -25.80 30.68 -10.24
C LYS A 682 -27.32 30.57 -10.39
N LEU A 683 -27.84 29.45 -10.89
CA LEU A 683 -29.30 29.21 -10.99
C LEU A 683 -29.99 29.24 -9.62
N VAL A 684 -29.40 28.61 -8.61
CA VAL A 684 -29.95 28.60 -7.24
C VAL A 684 -29.82 29.98 -6.56
N ALA A 685 -28.85 30.81 -6.95
CA ALA A 685 -28.77 32.21 -6.52
C ALA A 685 -29.84 33.08 -7.20
N LEU A 686 -30.08 32.89 -8.50
CA LEU A 686 -31.17 33.52 -9.26
C LEU A 686 -32.57 33.12 -8.76
N ALA A 687 -32.71 31.89 -8.25
CA ALA A 687 -33.97 31.36 -7.71
C ALA A 687 -34.23 31.68 -6.22
N ARG A 688 -33.36 32.49 -5.56
CA ARG A 688 -33.63 32.99 -4.21
C ARG A 688 -34.39 34.33 -4.30
N PRO A 689 -35.55 34.49 -3.63
CA PRO A 689 -36.13 35.81 -3.47
C PRO A 689 -35.15 36.70 -2.69
N ALA A 690 -35.10 37.98 -3.04
CA ALA A 690 -34.21 38.93 -2.38
C ALA A 690 -34.61 39.09 -0.91
N THR A 691 -33.74 38.64 0.00
CA THR A 691 -33.82 39.05 1.41
C THR A 691 -33.74 40.57 1.44
N PRO A 692 -34.65 41.29 2.14
CA PRO A 692 -34.52 42.74 2.28
C PRO A 692 -33.15 43.07 2.88
N ALA A 693 -32.52 44.13 2.38
CA ALA A 693 -31.17 44.50 2.79
C ALA A 693 -31.13 44.72 4.30
N ALA A 694 -30.28 43.97 5.00
CA ALA A 694 -30.00 44.23 6.40
C ALA A 694 -29.41 45.65 6.50
N VAL A 695 -30.04 46.50 7.31
CA VAL A 695 -29.55 47.86 7.57
C VAL A 695 -28.08 47.77 8.01
N PRO A 696 -27.15 48.52 7.40
CA PRO A 696 -25.76 48.50 7.82
C PRO A 696 -25.67 49.03 9.24
N VAL A 697 -25.43 48.12 10.19
CA VAL A 697 -25.09 48.49 11.56
C VAL A 697 -23.80 49.29 11.50
N ALA A 698 -23.87 50.58 11.83
CA ALA A 698 -22.71 51.46 11.85
C ALA A 698 -21.71 50.93 12.89
N VAL A 699 -20.61 50.35 12.44
CA VAL A 699 -19.50 49.95 13.29
C VAL A 699 -18.79 51.21 13.74
N GLY A 700 -19.20 51.76 14.88
CA GLY A 700 -18.54 52.90 15.50
C GLY A 700 -17.08 52.57 15.80
N ALA A 701 -16.16 53.37 15.26
CA ALA A 701 -14.75 53.27 15.61
C ALA A 701 -14.57 53.77 17.05
N GLY A 702 -14.18 52.87 17.97
CA GLY A 702 -14.13 53.18 19.40
C GLY A 702 -13.05 52.39 20.14
N ALA A 703 -11.99 53.09 20.52
CA ALA A 703 -11.00 52.78 21.57
C ALA A 703 -10.40 51.35 21.66
N ALA A 704 -9.07 51.28 21.55
CA ALA A 704 -8.33 50.22 22.21
C ALA A 704 -8.46 50.38 23.75
N GLY A 705 -8.68 49.28 24.47
CA GLY A 705 -8.81 49.28 25.93
C GLY A 705 -8.36 47.96 26.53
N SER A 706 -7.23 47.96 27.22
CA SER A 706 -6.72 46.82 27.99
C SER A 706 -7.54 46.60 29.26
N ALA A 707 -7.92 45.36 29.53
CA ALA A 707 -8.70 44.93 30.69
C ALA A 707 -8.18 43.54 31.16
N PRO A 708 -8.29 43.19 32.46
CA PRO A 708 -7.08 42.76 33.17
C PRO A 708 -6.90 41.25 33.38
N GLU A 709 -5.70 40.91 33.84
CA GLU A 709 -5.31 39.61 34.39
C GLU A 709 -6.10 39.29 35.69
N PRO A 710 -6.81 38.14 35.77
CA PRO A 710 -7.49 37.71 36.99
C PRO A 710 -6.58 36.82 37.84
N ASP A 711 -6.12 37.35 38.98
CA ASP A 711 -5.39 36.62 40.01
C ASP A 711 -6.24 35.45 40.57
N THR A 712 -5.62 34.30 40.86
CA THR A 712 -6.33 33.07 41.30
C THR A 712 -5.79 32.50 42.61
N THR A 713 -6.18 33.13 43.72
CA THR A 713 -6.24 32.45 45.04
C THR A 713 -7.68 32.03 45.37
N PRO A 714 -7.90 30.89 46.07
CA PRO A 714 -9.22 30.23 46.11
C PRO A 714 -10.16 30.79 47.21
N PRO A 715 -11.46 30.98 46.93
CA PRO A 715 -12.41 31.47 47.91
C PRO A 715 -12.98 30.35 48.79
N THR A 716 -12.82 30.49 50.11
CA THR A 716 -13.60 29.75 51.11
C THR A 716 -14.76 30.59 51.64
N GLY A 717 -15.99 30.09 51.54
CA GLY A 717 -17.05 30.39 52.51
C GLY A 717 -17.99 31.59 52.26
N THR A 718 -19.25 31.25 51.95
CA THR A 718 -20.44 31.69 52.71
C THR A 718 -21.09 33.08 52.43
N SER A 719 -22.44 33.05 52.41
CA SER A 719 -23.41 34.15 52.64
C SER A 719 -23.42 35.43 51.78
N ALA A 720 -24.26 35.40 50.72
CA ALA A 720 -25.54 36.13 50.61
C ALA A 720 -25.67 37.67 50.67
N LYS A 721 -26.56 38.16 49.78
CA LYS A 721 -27.45 39.36 49.83
C LYS A 721 -26.93 40.77 49.46
N ALA A 722 -27.51 41.26 48.35
CA ALA A 722 -28.37 42.47 48.25
C ALA A 722 -27.81 43.85 47.81
N ALA A 723 -28.21 44.20 46.58
CA ALA A 723 -28.95 45.43 46.20
C ALA A 723 -28.23 46.78 45.91
N ALA A 724 -29.00 47.62 45.18
CA ALA A 724 -28.88 49.07 44.93
C ALA A 724 -28.03 49.60 43.74
N GLN A 725 -28.71 50.44 42.95
CA GLN A 725 -28.31 51.36 41.88
C GLN A 725 -28.51 52.82 42.39
N PRO A 726 -28.39 53.91 41.61
CA PRO A 726 -27.46 54.29 40.51
C PRO A 726 -26.92 55.75 40.63
N ALA A 727 -26.06 56.22 39.70
CA ALA A 727 -25.91 57.64 39.30
C ALA A 727 -25.13 57.80 37.96
N ALA A 728 -25.14 59.00 37.36
CA ALA A 728 -24.47 59.44 36.11
C ALA A 728 -24.09 60.96 36.25
N PRO A 729 -23.83 61.82 35.21
CA PRO A 729 -23.61 61.68 33.75
C PRO A 729 -22.43 62.58 33.19
N VAL A 730 -22.54 63.09 31.93
CA VAL A 730 -21.69 64.11 31.20
C VAL A 730 -20.42 63.54 30.52
N ALA A 731 -20.26 63.40 29.19
CA ALA A 731 -20.27 64.33 28.02
C ALA A 731 -18.97 65.20 27.91
N THR A 732 -18.41 65.62 26.76
CA THR A 732 -18.78 65.74 25.31
C THR A 732 -17.45 65.67 24.46
N ALA A 733 -17.23 65.82 23.13
CA ALA A 733 -17.96 66.22 21.90
C ALA A 733 -17.27 65.68 20.59
N GLU A 734 -17.31 66.42 19.47
CA GLU A 734 -16.92 66.11 18.06
C GLU A 734 -16.42 67.40 17.33
N PRO A 735 -16.01 67.44 16.03
CA PRO A 735 -15.28 66.47 15.17
C PRO A 735 -14.19 67.14 14.24
N ALA A 736 -13.63 66.38 13.27
CA ALA A 736 -13.46 66.73 11.83
C ALA A 736 -12.06 66.68 11.14
N ALA A 737 -12.04 65.97 10.00
CA ALA A 737 -11.30 66.19 8.73
C ALA A 737 -9.74 66.14 8.64
N GLY A 738 -9.24 65.60 7.51
CA GLY A 738 -7.84 65.70 7.07
C GLY A 738 -7.43 64.55 6.12
N ASP A 739 -6.98 64.87 4.90
CA ASP A 739 -6.47 63.92 3.88
C ASP A 739 -5.03 64.30 3.47
N GLY A 740 -4.25 63.35 2.92
CA GLY A 740 -2.97 63.64 2.24
C GLY A 740 -1.73 62.87 2.70
N SER A 741 -1.18 62.05 1.81
CA SER A 741 0.26 61.75 1.67
C SER A 741 0.87 62.69 0.59
N PRO A 742 2.21 62.77 0.30
CA PRO A 742 3.28 61.77 0.49
C PRO A 742 4.72 62.35 0.74
N LYS A 743 5.78 61.53 0.46
CA LYS A 743 7.24 61.84 0.33
C LYS A 743 8.02 62.11 1.65
N ALA A 744 9.36 62.02 1.71
CA ALA A 744 10.40 61.21 1.01
C ALA A 744 11.80 61.51 1.62
N ALA A 745 12.82 60.70 1.30
CA ALA A 745 14.28 60.95 1.51
C ALA A 745 14.79 61.00 2.98
N ALA A 746 16.08 60.84 3.30
CA ALA A 746 17.22 60.14 2.66
C ALA A 746 18.41 60.02 3.67
N ASN A 747 19.48 59.30 3.28
CA ASN A 747 20.75 59.08 4.01
C ASN A 747 20.65 58.27 5.32
N GLY A 748 21.69 57.58 5.79
CA GLY A 748 23.01 57.31 5.20
C GLY A 748 24.11 57.24 6.26
N GLY A 749 25.10 56.36 6.10
CA GLY A 749 26.27 56.26 7.00
C GLY A 749 26.65 54.84 7.39
N SER A 750 27.95 54.56 7.41
CA SER A 750 28.58 53.33 7.87
C SER A 750 29.00 53.43 9.34
N GLU A 751 29.15 52.28 10.04
CA GLU A 751 30.47 51.86 10.59
C GLU A 751 30.45 50.48 11.29
N ARG A 752 31.66 49.95 11.53
CA ARG A 752 32.02 48.81 12.39
C ARG A 752 33.30 49.24 13.13
N PRO A 753 33.51 48.88 14.42
CA PRO A 753 34.43 47.77 14.65
C PRO A 753 34.22 46.91 15.92
N ALA A 754 34.66 45.65 15.80
CA ALA A 754 35.47 44.81 16.72
C ALA A 754 35.26 44.70 18.26
N ALA A 755 35.66 43.51 18.76
CA ALA A 755 35.97 43.12 20.15
C ALA A 755 34.78 43.04 21.14
N SER A 756 34.71 42.07 22.07
CA SER A 756 35.77 41.23 22.67
C SER A 756 35.22 39.87 23.15
N SER A 757 36.11 39.00 23.66
CA SER A 757 35.80 37.75 24.38
C SER A 757 36.47 37.79 25.75
N PRO A 758 35.94 37.06 26.75
CA PRO A 758 36.84 36.16 27.49
C PRO A 758 36.27 34.75 27.68
N ALA A 759 37.17 33.79 27.93
CA ALA A 759 36.85 32.37 28.13
C ALA A 759 36.96 31.95 29.60
N ARG A 760 36.23 30.89 29.97
CA ARG A 760 36.43 29.94 31.10
C ARG A 760 35.30 28.89 31.03
N THR A 761 35.46 27.62 31.40
CA THR A 761 36.62 26.70 31.52
C THR A 761 36.05 25.28 31.49
N GLU A 762 36.88 24.26 31.30
CA GLU A 762 36.47 22.88 31.56
C GLU A 762 36.27 22.65 33.07
N ASP A 763 35.42 21.68 33.42
CA ASP A 763 35.72 20.75 34.51
C ASP A 763 34.98 19.42 34.29
N ALA A 764 35.58 18.33 34.78
CA ALA A 764 35.06 16.97 34.70
C ALA A 764 35.14 16.31 36.09
N VAL A 765 35.08 14.96 36.15
CA VAL A 765 34.99 14.16 37.39
C VAL A 765 33.57 14.23 38.02
N SER A 766 32.95 13.12 38.46
CA SER A 766 33.44 11.73 38.66
C SER A 766 32.62 10.70 37.88
#